data_AF-A0A947RW66-F1
#
_entry.id   AF-A0A947RW66-F1
#
_cell.length_a   1.000
_cell.length_b   1.000
_cell.length_c   1.000
_cell.angle_alpha   90.00
_cell.angle_beta   90.00
_cell.angle_gamma   90.00
#
_symmetry.space_group_name_H-M   'P 1'
#
loop_
_entity.id
_entity.type
_entity.pdbx_description
1 polymer ?
#
loop_
_entity_poly.entity_id
_entity_poly.type
_entity_poly.pdbx_seq_one_letter_code
_entity_poly.pdbx_strand_id
1 'polypeptide(L)'
;MHTFSRTTAPSRIIRCAVPLLAGLILVTATPALADWVADDTFINSRTPEERANLFGFKQSPDFEREYAERLRTLDEKQELPEFFSWATQGGLTIAKDQGGCGSCWAFAGIGQIEAHMKIFYGQELDLSEQQTIDCNPYGADCDGGWASAVYNVAMTYGLTREAALPYNASSTAPCTQSAYLPFAFVDSWYYVSTTVTQIKTALLDGPVCSSMDADEPFPSYTEGCYNEPGGPWTNHLVLIVGWDDRGCGGTGAWICKNSWGTDFGDGGLFSIGFGASLIGTNVTQIQLVVPPVDVVLLGPDPEVDYFAEESLEIEWLTTDAPCDYVDIWVGEHGVFDTRIAESTPNDGSFMWTIPNVTTDQLRICVVADGDTRNGFDISDYYTVIGHKTVYVSALGSNTPPYISPATAAHTITDAVTACTGRDTILVATGDYTGTVGISGSVWVIGGWDDSFVSRDSQANPTRIQSPASGMVFSYSPAGYSGVVGLEFHDCIGLMGSMPALGRHGGGIYCSNSSPLIKDCVFIDDSADPFGGYGVGGAIVVYGGSPRIEGCTFTGSLADQGGAVAMFAPVAAEISDSEFLANDCTESASGQEGAALYVLGGSATLSGNHFEGNDTTFHGGAVYAENADLTLSDNDFVGNQAEARGGAVAIQGGSLLVQGGSFVGNASVTTMGGGVHAFGADVVMRNVLVSGNVGPSLGAGVFLDSTGAVELENCAFVDNVSSAANMGAVGILIGDSFLFRNNVVADNQGGGIGGVVTTLNLDYNLIWNNGVDYLLFTPGIHDISVEPLYVDAGGGDYGLALHSPGLDRGDPDAACNDVDASRNDMGVCGGP
;
A
#
# COMPACT_ATOMS: atom_id res chain seq x y z
N MET A 1 33.37 29.80 32.06
CA MET A 1 34.38 28.84 32.56
C MET A 1 34.41 27.70 31.56
N HIS A 2 35.39 27.72 30.65
CA HIS A 2 36.42 26.67 30.45
C HIS A 2 35.84 25.33 29.94
N THR A 3 36.19 24.77 28.77
CA THR A 3 37.29 25.02 27.82
C THR A 3 37.03 24.21 26.54
N PHE A 4 37.40 24.78 25.39
CA PHE A 4 37.64 24.08 24.12
C PHE A 4 38.82 23.11 24.22
N SER A 5 38.77 22.01 23.45
CA SER A 5 39.96 21.40 22.83
C SER A 5 39.57 20.60 21.59
N ARG A 6 40.01 21.10 20.43
CA ARG A 6 40.02 20.42 19.12
C ARG A 6 41.18 19.43 19.03
N THR A 7 40.96 18.31 18.35
CA THR A 7 41.96 17.58 17.52
C THR A 7 41.19 16.77 16.47
N THR A 8 41.01 17.28 15.24
CA THR A 8 41.71 16.89 13.99
C THR A 8 41.54 15.42 13.56
N ALA A 9 40.77 15.22 12.48
CA ALA A 9 40.66 14.01 11.66
C ALA A 9 41.96 13.76 10.84
N PRO A 10 42.10 12.63 10.11
CA PRO A 10 41.37 12.46 8.85
C PRO A 10 40.87 11.03 8.53
N SER A 11 40.01 10.98 7.50
CA SER A 11 39.57 9.84 6.68
C SER A 11 38.81 8.72 7.37
N ARG A 12 37.47 8.78 7.32
CA ARG A 12 36.63 7.59 7.30
C ARG A 12 35.82 7.60 6.00
N ILE A 13 36.08 6.56 5.22
CA ILE A 13 35.23 6.05 4.16
C ILE A 13 33.82 5.92 4.73
N ILE A 14 32.86 6.63 4.11
CA ILE A 14 31.44 6.54 4.42
C ILE A 14 31.02 5.13 4.00
N ARG A 15 30.92 4.22 4.97
CA ARG A 15 29.98 3.10 4.87
C ARG A 15 28.65 3.69 5.32
N CYS A 16 27.75 3.97 4.39
CA CYS A 16 26.33 4.10 4.71
C CYS A 16 25.96 2.81 5.47
N ALA A 17 25.63 2.96 6.74
CA ALA A 17 25.11 1.88 7.53
C ALA A 17 23.69 1.64 7.04
N VAL A 18 23.52 0.71 6.10
CA VAL A 18 22.27 -0.02 5.99
C VAL A 18 22.03 -0.64 7.37
N PRO A 19 20.86 -0.47 8.01
CA PRO A 19 20.57 -1.20 9.23
C PRO A 19 20.67 -2.68 8.88
N LEU A 20 21.70 -3.34 9.41
CA LEU A 20 21.78 -4.79 9.45
C LEU A 20 20.62 -5.23 10.36
N LEU A 21 19.43 -5.41 9.78
CA LEU A 21 18.46 -6.36 10.31
C LEU A 21 19.18 -7.70 10.25
N ALA A 22 19.83 -8.07 11.34
CA ALA A 22 20.19 -9.46 11.60
C ALA A 22 18.89 -10.21 11.94
N GLY A 23 17.99 -10.29 10.96
CA GLY A 23 17.00 -11.35 10.92
C GLY A 23 17.78 -12.64 10.83
N LEU A 24 17.70 -13.45 11.88
CA LEU A 24 18.19 -14.81 11.87
C LEU A 24 17.29 -15.58 10.90
N ILE A 25 17.53 -15.43 9.59
CA ILE A 25 17.00 -16.34 8.59
C ILE A 25 17.68 -17.67 8.93
N LEU A 26 16.90 -18.60 9.50
CA LEU A 26 17.23 -20.01 9.39
C LEU A 26 17.41 -20.27 7.89
N VAL A 27 18.67 -20.35 7.45
CA VAL A 27 19.02 -20.97 6.17
C VAL A 27 18.68 -22.45 6.33
N THR A 28 17.40 -22.79 6.19
CA THR A 28 17.03 -24.12 5.75
C THR A 28 17.72 -24.31 4.43
N ALA A 29 18.60 -25.30 4.34
CA ALA A 29 19.37 -25.61 3.15
C ALA A 29 18.47 -25.55 1.91
N THR A 30 18.65 -24.53 1.07
CA THR A 30 18.08 -24.54 -0.27
C THR A 30 18.65 -25.79 -0.96
N PRO A 31 17.81 -26.70 -1.48
CA PRO A 31 18.32 -27.79 -2.30
C PRO A 31 19.12 -27.17 -3.46
N ALA A 32 20.19 -27.85 -3.90
CA ALA A 32 20.93 -27.43 -5.09
C ALA A 32 19.93 -27.11 -6.21
N LEU A 33 20.07 -25.94 -6.86
CA LEU A 33 19.23 -25.55 -7.99
C LEU A 33 19.20 -26.71 -8.99
N ALA A 34 17.99 -27.16 -9.33
CA ALA A 34 17.76 -28.23 -10.29
C ALA A 34 18.28 -27.84 -11.70
N ASP A 35 18.40 -28.84 -12.58
CA ASP A 35 18.66 -28.61 -14.01
C ASP A 35 17.63 -27.60 -14.57
N TRP A 36 18.06 -26.72 -15.47
CA TRP A 36 17.18 -25.71 -16.04
C TRP A 36 16.02 -26.31 -16.85
N VAL A 37 14.92 -25.57 -16.90
CA VAL A 37 13.71 -25.96 -17.63
C VAL A 37 13.59 -25.14 -18.91
N ALA A 38 13.35 -25.84 -20.02
CA ALA A 38 13.00 -25.26 -21.31
C ALA A 38 11.49 -25.37 -21.53
N ASP A 39 10.83 -24.26 -21.84
CA ASP A 39 9.41 -24.24 -22.23
C ASP A 39 9.14 -23.20 -23.33
N ASP A 40 7.93 -23.21 -23.91
CA ASP A 40 7.48 -22.22 -24.88
C ASP A 40 7.29 -20.85 -24.18
N THR A 41 8.29 -19.97 -24.28
CA THR A 41 8.21 -18.60 -23.75
C THR A 41 7.57 -17.63 -24.74
N PHE A 42 7.19 -16.43 -24.28
CA PHE A 42 6.76 -15.35 -25.18
C PHE A 42 7.84 -14.97 -26.20
N ILE A 43 9.12 -15.25 -25.91
CA ILE A 43 10.24 -15.05 -26.83
C ILE A 43 10.23 -16.12 -27.92
N ASN A 44 9.91 -17.38 -27.58
CA ASN A 44 9.76 -18.47 -28.57
C ASN A 44 8.59 -18.23 -29.54
N SER A 45 7.62 -17.40 -29.17
CA SER A 45 6.52 -17.00 -30.07
C SER A 45 6.97 -16.09 -31.23
N ARG A 46 8.14 -15.45 -31.12
CA ARG A 46 8.73 -14.57 -32.14
C ARG A 46 9.42 -15.38 -33.25
N THR A 47 9.45 -14.84 -34.46
CA THR A 47 10.19 -15.43 -35.57
C THR A 47 11.71 -15.47 -35.28
N PRO A 48 12.49 -16.36 -35.92
CA PRO A 48 13.93 -16.39 -35.75
C PRO A 48 14.63 -15.05 -36.01
N GLU A 49 14.13 -14.25 -36.96
CA GLU A 49 14.66 -12.91 -37.27
C GLU A 49 14.36 -11.91 -36.14
N GLU A 50 13.13 -11.90 -35.63
CA GLU A 50 12.74 -11.06 -34.50
C GLU A 50 13.51 -11.41 -33.22
N ARG A 51 13.81 -12.69 -33.00
CA ARG A 51 14.64 -13.13 -31.85
C ARG A 51 16.10 -12.70 -32.01
N ALA A 52 16.65 -12.80 -33.21
CA ALA A 52 18.01 -12.34 -33.47
C ALA A 52 18.18 -10.83 -33.19
N ASN A 53 17.11 -10.03 -33.39
CA ASN A 53 17.12 -8.61 -33.07
C ASN A 53 17.16 -8.30 -31.56
N LEU A 54 16.86 -9.28 -30.69
CA LEU A 54 16.99 -9.11 -29.23
C LEU A 54 18.45 -9.15 -28.78
N PHE A 55 19.33 -9.76 -29.58
CA PHE A 55 20.75 -9.99 -29.27
C PHE A 55 21.60 -8.82 -29.81
N GLY A 56 21.45 -7.67 -29.17
CA GLY A 56 21.99 -6.40 -29.64
C GLY A 56 23.44 -6.10 -29.25
N PHE A 57 24.15 -6.98 -28.55
CA PHE A 57 25.51 -6.69 -28.11
C PHE A 57 26.48 -6.72 -29.31
N LYS A 58 27.22 -5.63 -29.47
CA LYS A 58 28.33 -5.50 -30.42
C LYS A 58 29.56 -5.06 -29.66
N GLN A 59 30.70 -5.67 -29.94
CA GLN A 59 31.95 -5.23 -29.33
C GLN A 59 32.32 -3.80 -29.79
N SER A 60 32.77 -2.96 -28.85
CA SER A 60 33.24 -1.60 -29.12
C SER A 60 34.28 -1.59 -30.25
N PRO A 61 34.17 -0.70 -31.25
CA PRO A 61 35.21 -0.54 -32.29
C PRO A 61 36.60 -0.22 -31.72
N ASP A 62 36.63 0.35 -30.52
CA ASP A 62 37.83 0.75 -29.80
C ASP A 62 38.22 -0.24 -28.68
N PHE A 63 37.61 -1.42 -28.63
CA PHE A 63 37.76 -2.40 -27.55
C PHE A 63 39.21 -2.68 -27.16
N GLU A 64 40.11 -2.96 -28.12
CA GLU A 64 41.51 -3.28 -27.81
C GLU A 64 42.23 -2.13 -27.08
N ARG A 65 41.94 -0.88 -27.44
CA ARG A 65 42.49 0.30 -26.78
C ARG A 65 41.88 0.45 -25.38
N GLU A 66 40.55 0.43 -25.31
CA GLU A 66 39.82 0.62 -24.04
C GLU A 66 40.17 -0.47 -23.03
N TYR A 67 40.26 -1.73 -23.46
CA TYR A 67 40.61 -2.86 -22.63
C TYR A 67 42.05 -2.74 -22.11
N ALA A 68 43.01 -2.39 -22.98
CA ALA A 68 44.40 -2.19 -22.55
C ALA A 68 44.57 -1.04 -21.55
N GLU A 69 43.79 0.03 -21.70
CA GLU A 69 43.88 1.23 -20.84
C GLU A 69 43.08 1.11 -19.54
N ARG A 70 41.96 0.36 -19.57
CA ARG A 70 40.98 0.33 -18.48
C ARG A 70 40.83 -1.02 -17.80
N LEU A 71 41.52 -2.08 -18.21
CA LEU A 71 41.49 -3.34 -17.47
C LEU A 71 42.09 -3.16 -16.07
N ARG A 72 41.33 -3.59 -15.05
CA ARG A 72 41.78 -3.59 -13.67
C ARG A 72 41.73 -4.99 -13.07
N THR A 73 42.76 -5.30 -12.31
CA THR A 73 42.74 -6.36 -11.30
C THR A 73 42.45 -5.69 -9.96
N LEU A 74 41.37 -6.10 -9.32
CA LEU A 74 40.91 -5.61 -8.03
C LEU A 74 41.64 -6.31 -6.89
N ASP A 75 41.96 -5.54 -5.86
CA ASP A 75 42.43 -6.07 -4.59
C ASP A 75 41.28 -6.82 -3.89
N GLU A 76 41.54 -8.03 -3.40
CA GLU A 76 40.54 -8.81 -2.66
C GLU A 76 40.18 -8.08 -1.36
N LYS A 77 38.94 -7.58 -1.26
CA LYS A 77 38.50 -6.69 -0.19
C LYS A 77 38.11 -7.41 1.11
N GLN A 78 37.92 -8.74 1.10
CA GLN A 78 37.49 -9.61 2.22
C GLN A 78 37.44 -11.10 1.78
N GLU A 79 37.20 -12.04 2.72
CA GLU A 79 36.75 -13.40 2.35
C GLU A 79 35.36 -13.31 1.69
N LEU A 80 35.25 -13.85 0.47
CA LEU A 80 34.01 -13.82 -0.30
C LEU A 80 33.00 -14.85 0.26
N PRO A 81 31.74 -14.46 0.55
CA PRO A 81 30.73 -15.41 0.99
C PRO A 81 30.38 -16.41 -0.13
N GLU A 82 29.85 -17.58 0.24
CA GLU A 82 29.37 -18.59 -0.72
C GLU A 82 28.16 -18.10 -1.52
N PHE A 83 27.33 -17.22 -0.94
CA PHE A 83 26.17 -16.63 -1.59
C PHE A 83 26.16 -15.11 -1.38
N PHE A 84 25.88 -14.36 -2.44
CA PHE A 84 25.66 -12.92 -2.38
C PHE A 84 24.75 -12.49 -3.52
N SER A 85 23.74 -11.68 -3.24
CA SER A 85 22.86 -11.14 -4.28
C SER A 85 22.37 -9.74 -3.92
N TRP A 86 22.49 -8.80 -4.85
CA TRP A 86 21.86 -7.50 -4.71
C TRP A 86 20.33 -7.58 -4.84
N ALA A 87 19.79 -8.60 -5.53
CA ALA A 87 18.35 -8.81 -5.61
C ALA A 87 17.75 -9.07 -4.21
N THR A 88 18.36 -9.97 -3.43
CA THR A 88 17.90 -10.28 -2.06
C THR A 88 18.18 -9.15 -1.06
N GLN A 89 19.06 -8.21 -1.41
CA GLN A 89 19.39 -7.04 -0.59
C GLN A 89 18.60 -5.78 -1.01
N GLY A 90 17.63 -5.91 -1.93
CA GLY A 90 16.82 -4.78 -2.40
C GLY A 90 17.57 -3.77 -3.28
N GLY A 91 18.76 -4.12 -3.78
CA GLY A 91 19.65 -3.21 -4.52
C GLY A 91 19.34 -3.06 -6.01
N LEU A 92 18.22 -3.58 -6.51
CA LEU A 92 17.87 -3.58 -7.93
C LEU A 92 16.52 -2.89 -8.18
N THR A 93 16.37 -2.30 -9.37
CA THR A 93 15.07 -1.95 -9.98
C THR A 93 14.45 -3.19 -10.63
N ILE A 94 13.15 -3.13 -10.99
CA ILE A 94 12.47 -4.20 -11.74
C ILE A 94 13.11 -4.43 -13.13
N ALA A 95 12.95 -5.63 -13.70
CA ALA A 95 13.41 -5.91 -15.06
C ALA A 95 12.50 -5.23 -16.10
N LYS A 96 13.09 -4.46 -17.01
CA LYS A 96 12.39 -3.77 -18.11
C LYS A 96 12.50 -4.57 -19.41
N ASP A 97 11.63 -4.28 -20.38
CA ASP A 97 11.59 -4.95 -21.70
C ASP A 97 12.15 -4.06 -22.81
N GLN A 98 13.21 -4.53 -23.47
CA GLN A 98 13.82 -3.89 -24.63
C GLN A 98 12.97 -3.93 -25.90
N GLY A 99 11.87 -4.68 -25.92
CA GLY A 99 11.00 -4.82 -27.08
C GLY A 99 11.75 -5.41 -28.29
N GLY A 100 11.45 -4.94 -29.50
CA GLY A 100 12.06 -5.44 -30.75
C GLY A 100 13.41 -4.81 -31.14
N CYS A 101 13.96 -3.95 -30.29
CA CYS A 101 15.20 -3.22 -30.56
C CYS A 101 16.41 -3.95 -29.97
N GLY A 102 17.56 -3.89 -30.66
CA GLY A 102 18.83 -4.48 -30.24
C GLY A 102 19.52 -3.67 -29.14
N SER A 103 18.79 -3.29 -28.10
CA SER A 103 19.21 -2.35 -27.05
C SER A 103 19.56 -3.02 -25.72
N CYS A 104 19.77 -4.34 -25.67
CA CYS A 104 20.20 -5.04 -24.43
C CYS A 104 21.39 -4.35 -23.72
N TRP A 105 22.27 -3.72 -24.50
CA TRP A 105 23.40 -2.95 -24.00
C TRP A 105 23.00 -1.67 -23.25
N ALA A 106 21.92 -1.00 -23.68
CA ALA A 106 21.33 0.16 -23.01
C ALA A 106 20.71 -0.26 -21.68
N PHE A 107 19.87 -1.30 -21.69
CA PHE A 107 19.21 -1.82 -20.49
C PHE A 107 20.19 -2.36 -19.44
N ALA A 108 21.22 -3.10 -19.85
CA ALA A 108 22.24 -3.56 -18.91
C ALA A 108 23.07 -2.39 -18.36
N GLY A 109 23.49 -1.44 -19.22
CA GLY A 109 24.27 -0.27 -18.80
C GLY A 109 23.50 0.68 -17.88
N ILE A 110 22.25 0.98 -18.19
CA ILE A 110 21.36 1.78 -17.36
C ILE A 110 20.99 1.03 -16.09
N GLY A 111 20.60 -0.24 -16.19
CA GLY A 111 20.29 -1.06 -15.02
C GLY A 111 21.47 -1.16 -14.03
N GLN A 112 22.71 -1.12 -14.53
CA GLN A 112 23.88 -0.99 -13.66
C GLN A 112 23.92 0.37 -12.93
N ILE A 113 23.69 1.47 -13.64
CA ILE A 113 23.70 2.83 -13.06
C ILE A 113 22.55 2.98 -12.04
N GLU A 114 21.34 2.55 -12.37
CA GLU A 114 20.19 2.54 -11.47
C GLU A 114 20.49 1.74 -10.19
N ALA A 115 21.05 0.54 -10.33
CA ALA A 115 21.42 -0.27 -9.17
C ALA A 115 22.46 0.43 -8.29
N HIS A 116 23.47 1.08 -8.87
CA HIS A 116 24.45 1.83 -8.08
C HIS A 116 23.83 3.05 -7.39
N MET A 117 22.90 3.76 -8.04
CA MET A 117 22.17 4.87 -7.43
C MET A 117 21.38 4.39 -6.21
N LYS A 118 20.66 3.27 -6.35
CA LYS A 118 19.88 2.65 -5.27
C LYS A 118 20.77 2.15 -4.12
N ILE A 119 21.86 1.44 -4.43
CA ILE A 119 22.76 0.82 -3.44
C ILE A 119 23.53 1.86 -2.63
N PHE A 120 24.08 2.88 -3.28
CA PHE A 120 25.02 3.80 -2.62
C PHE A 120 24.40 5.11 -2.17
N TYR A 121 23.30 5.54 -2.81
CA TYR A 121 22.65 6.82 -2.51
C TYR A 121 21.20 6.66 -2.06
N GLY A 122 20.66 5.43 -2.00
CA GLY A 122 19.26 5.20 -1.62
C GLY A 122 18.23 5.73 -2.63
N GLN A 123 18.69 6.16 -3.81
CA GLN A 123 17.86 6.82 -4.81
C GLN A 123 17.37 5.79 -5.85
N GLU A 124 16.09 5.45 -5.80
CA GLU A 124 15.44 4.60 -6.79
C GLU A 124 14.99 5.43 -8.00
N LEU A 125 15.80 5.36 -9.07
CA LEU A 125 15.57 6.09 -10.31
C LEU A 125 15.17 5.14 -11.43
N ASP A 126 14.13 5.52 -12.16
CA ASP A 126 13.76 4.92 -13.45
C ASP A 126 14.34 5.80 -14.56
N LEU A 127 15.52 5.42 -15.06
CA LEU A 127 16.32 6.17 -16.02
C LEU A 127 15.99 5.78 -17.46
N SER A 128 16.13 6.73 -18.40
CA SER A 128 15.72 6.54 -19.79
C SER A 128 16.74 5.77 -20.63
N GLU A 129 16.39 4.53 -21.03
CA GLU A 129 17.12 3.80 -22.07
C GLU A 129 17.06 4.52 -23.41
N GLN A 130 15.92 5.15 -23.73
CA GLN A 130 15.71 5.88 -24.98
C GLN A 130 16.72 7.01 -25.17
N GLN A 131 17.08 7.73 -24.10
CA GLN A 131 18.13 8.76 -24.17
C GLN A 131 19.42 8.18 -24.72
N THR A 132 19.83 7.00 -24.25
CA THR A 132 21.08 6.37 -24.69
C THR A 132 20.99 5.78 -26.09
N ILE A 133 19.82 5.75 -26.71
CA ILE A 133 19.62 5.34 -28.11
C ILE A 133 19.62 6.57 -29.01
N ASP A 134 18.77 7.57 -28.73
CA ASP A 134 18.59 8.73 -29.61
C ASP A 134 19.70 9.78 -29.45
N CYS A 135 20.28 9.90 -28.25
CA CYS A 135 21.28 10.92 -27.91
C CYS A 135 22.71 10.37 -27.82
N ASN A 136 23.03 9.31 -28.56
CA ASN A 136 24.30 8.62 -28.45
C ASN A 136 25.25 8.89 -29.62
N PRO A 137 26.21 9.82 -29.47
CA PRO A 137 27.18 10.12 -30.52
C PRO A 137 28.29 9.05 -30.63
N TYR A 138 28.27 7.98 -29.83
CA TYR A 138 29.32 6.96 -29.76
C TYR A 138 29.06 5.75 -30.66
N GLY A 139 28.02 5.80 -31.50
CA GLY A 139 27.77 4.83 -32.57
C GLY A 139 27.00 3.58 -32.15
N ALA A 140 26.23 3.66 -31.07
CA ALA A 140 25.32 2.63 -30.61
C ALA A 140 23.87 3.13 -30.70
N ASP A 141 22.98 2.27 -31.18
CA ASP A 141 21.55 2.56 -31.40
C ASP A 141 20.74 1.24 -31.36
N CYS A 142 19.53 1.21 -31.95
CA CYS A 142 18.71 0.02 -32.02
C CYS A 142 19.28 -1.13 -32.86
N ASP A 143 20.29 -0.90 -33.69
CA ASP A 143 20.95 -1.97 -34.41
C ASP A 143 21.98 -2.69 -33.52
N GLY A 144 22.34 -2.14 -32.36
CA GLY A 144 23.24 -2.77 -31.37
C GLY A 144 24.31 -1.84 -30.81
N GLY A 145 24.94 -2.28 -29.72
CA GLY A 145 25.88 -1.45 -28.95
C GLY A 145 26.59 -2.19 -27.81
N TRP A 146 27.22 -1.42 -26.92
CA TRP A 146 28.03 -1.90 -25.79
C TRP A 146 27.88 -0.99 -24.57
N ALA A 147 28.24 -1.52 -23.39
CA ALA A 147 28.03 -0.83 -22.11
C ALA A 147 28.71 0.55 -22.03
N SER A 148 29.94 0.69 -22.54
CA SER A 148 30.66 1.97 -22.46
C SER A 148 30.05 3.10 -23.29
N ALA A 149 29.23 2.79 -24.30
CA ALA A 149 28.45 3.81 -25.00
C ALA A 149 27.45 4.50 -24.07
N VAL A 150 26.80 3.74 -23.17
CA VAL A 150 25.91 4.27 -22.12
C VAL A 150 26.69 5.11 -21.12
N TYR A 151 27.80 4.57 -20.61
CA TYR A 151 28.60 5.28 -19.61
C TYR A 151 29.13 6.61 -20.13
N ASN A 152 29.54 6.68 -21.40
CA ASN A 152 30.06 7.91 -21.98
C ASN A 152 28.95 8.98 -22.14
N VAL A 153 27.70 8.58 -22.41
CA VAL A 153 26.54 9.50 -22.36
C VAL A 153 26.35 10.02 -20.93
N ALA A 154 26.33 9.13 -19.94
CA ALA A 154 26.18 9.49 -18.53
C ALA A 154 27.33 10.38 -18.01
N MET A 155 28.57 10.17 -18.45
CA MET A 155 29.73 11.00 -18.12
C MET A 155 29.64 12.41 -18.72
N THR A 156 29.11 12.53 -19.94
CA THR A 156 29.14 13.79 -20.71
C THR A 156 27.91 14.66 -20.45
N TYR A 157 26.74 14.04 -20.39
CA TYR A 157 25.44 14.73 -20.36
C TYR A 157 24.63 14.40 -19.11
N GLY A 158 24.96 13.33 -18.39
CA GLY A 158 24.10 12.74 -17.37
C GLY A 158 22.90 12.00 -17.97
N LEU A 159 22.17 11.28 -17.14
CA LEU A 159 20.97 10.54 -17.54
C LEU A 159 19.71 11.17 -16.97
N THR A 160 18.69 11.33 -17.82
CA THR A 160 17.34 11.74 -17.43
C THR A 160 16.45 10.52 -17.12
N ARG A 161 15.23 10.78 -16.65
CA ARG A 161 14.25 9.76 -16.29
C ARG A 161 13.50 9.21 -17.51
N GLU A 162 13.04 7.99 -17.41
CA GLU A 162 12.21 7.31 -18.43
C GLU A 162 10.94 8.12 -18.76
N ALA A 163 10.30 8.74 -17.76
CA ALA A 163 9.15 9.61 -17.96
C ALA A 163 9.42 10.79 -18.92
N ALA A 164 10.66 11.30 -18.96
CA ALA A 164 11.04 12.44 -19.79
C ALA A 164 11.33 12.02 -21.25
N LEU A 165 11.91 10.84 -21.43
CA LEU A 165 12.22 10.25 -22.72
C LEU A 165 11.77 8.78 -22.73
N PRO A 166 10.47 8.51 -22.96
CA PRO A 166 9.95 7.15 -22.90
C PRO A 166 10.51 6.25 -23.99
N TYR A 167 10.80 5.02 -23.61
CA TYR A 167 11.28 3.96 -24.46
C TYR A 167 10.27 3.59 -25.54
N ASN A 168 10.70 3.65 -26.80
CA ASN A 168 9.85 3.37 -27.96
C ASN A 168 10.42 2.29 -28.87
N ALA A 169 11.54 1.64 -28.48
CA ALA A 169 12.24 0.62 -29.25
C ALA A 169 12.57 1.07 -30.69
N SER A 170 12.95 2.33 -30.86
CA SER A 170 13.33 2.93 -32.15
C SER A 170 14.51 3.88 -31.98
N SER A 171 15.30 4.05 -33.05
CA SER A 171 16.38 5.04 -33.15
C SER A 171 16.06 6.17 -34.14
N THR A 172 14.76 6.41 -34.38
CA THR A 172 14.29 7.39 -35.37
C THR A 172 13.92 8.75 -34.77
N ALA A 173 13.83 8.83 -33.44
CA ALA A 173 13.46 10.05 -32.75
C ALA A 173 14.65 11.03 -32.66
N PRO A 174 14.39 12.34 -32.69
CA PRO A 174 15.45 13.33 -32.51
C PRO A 174 15.89 13.36 -31.04
N CYS A 175 17.19 13.55 -30.82
CA CYS A 175 17.72 13.78 -29.48
C CYS A 175 17.18 15.10 -28.87
N THR A 176 16.46 15.00 -27.75
CA THR A 176 15.88 16.15 -27.01
C THR A 176 16.34 16.22 -25.55
N GLN A 177 17.41 15.50 -25.17
CA GLN A 177 17.88 15.41 -23.78
C GLN A 177 18.10 16.76 -23.08
N SER A 178 18.46 17.83 -23.82
CA SER A 178 18.72 19.16 -23.26
C SER A 178 17.48 19.85 -22.69
N ALA A 179 16.29 19.31 -22.93
CA ALA A 179 15.04 19.81 -22.39
C ALA A 179 14.75 19.33 -20.95
N TYR A 180 15.54 18.38 -20.44
CA TYR A 180 15.24 17.69 -19.18
C TYR A 180 16.40 17.70 -18.21
N LEU A 181 16.08 17.66 -16.91
CA LEU A 181 17.07 17.62 -15.84
C LEU A 181 17.77 16.24 -15.79
N PRO A 182 19.10 16.18 -15.76
CA PRO A 182 19.84 14.93 -15.54
C PRO A 182 19.95 14.60 -14.05
N PHE A 183 19.89 13.31 -13.68
CA PHE A 183 19.91 12.83 -12.29
C PHE A 183 21.07 11.89 -11.97
N ALA A 184 21.58 11.14 -12.96
CA ALA A 184 22.66 10.18 -12.73
C ALA A 184 23.88 10.46 -13.62
N PHE A 185 25.07 10.46 -13.00
CA PHE A 185 26.33 10.73 -13.67
C PHE A 185 27.37 9.67 -13.32
N VAL A 186 28.08 9.20 -14.34
CA VAL A 186 29.25 8.32 -14.17
C VAL A 186 30.49 9.20 -14.11
N ASP A 187 31.38 8.96 -13.13
CA ASP A 187 32.69 9.60 -13.04
C ASP A 187 33.73 8.83 -13.87
N SER A 188 33.77 7.51 -13.71
CA SER A 188 34.64 6.66 -14.51
C SER A 188 34.10 5.23 -14.63
N TRP A 189 34.70 4.44 -15.53
CA TRP A 189 34.34 3.04 -15.73
C TRP A 189 35.59 2.24 -16.13
N TYR A 190 35.57 0.94 -15.88
CA TYR A 190 36.72 0.07 -16.14
C TYR A 190 36.31 -1.37 -16.46
N TYR A 191 37.20 -2.12 -17.11
CA TYR A 191 37.00 -3.56 -17.32
C TYR A 191 37.50 -4.35 -16.10
N VAL A 192 36.74 -5.37 -15.70
CA VAL A 192 37.12 -6.30 -14.64
C VAL A 192 37.77 -7.53 -15.26
N SER A 193 38.83 -8.04 -14.64
CA SER A 193 39.40 -9.33 -15.00
C SER A 193 38.33 -10.45 -14.98
N THR A 194 38.29 -11.28 -16.02
CA THR A 194 37.23 -12.28 -16.24
C THR A 194 37.28 -13.51 -15.33
N THR A 195 38.10 -13.49 -14.27
CA THR A 195 38.11 -14.58 -13.28
C THR A 195 36.92 -14.46 -12.34
N VAL A 196 36.35 -15.61 -11.92
CA VAL A 196 35.20 -15.65 -10.99
C VAL A 196 35.46 -14.81 -9.73
N THR A 197 36.63 -14.95 -9.11
CA THR A 197 37.00 -14.19 -7.90
C THR A 197 36.99 -12.67 -8.13
N GLN A 198 37.46 -12.21 -9.28
CA GLN A 198 37.52 -10.77 -9.60
C GLN A 198 36.14 -10.19 -9.89
N ILE A 199 35.28 -10.94 -10.58
CA ILE A 199 33.88 -10.58 -10.80
C ILE A 199 33.13 -10.50 -9.47
N LYS A 200 33.28 -11.51 -8.59
CA LYS A 200 32.71 -11.48 -7.23
C LYS A 200 33.20 -10.29 -6.40
N THR A 201 34.49 -9.97 -6.50
CA THR A 201 35.06 -8.81 -5.81
C THR A 201 34.44 -7.51 -6.33
N ALA A 202 34.25 -7.38 -7.65
CA ALA A 202 33.59 -6.22 -8.26
C ALA A 202 32.12 -6.11 -7.84
N LEU A 203 31.42 -7.25 -7.70
CA LEU A 203 30.01 -7.30 -7.28
C LEU A 203 29.78 -6.75 -5.88
N LEU A 204 30.79 -6.77 -5.00
CA LEU A 204 30.71 -6.11 -3.69
C LEU A 204 30.64 -4.58 -3.79
N ASP A 205 31.04 -3.99 -4.92
CA ASP A 205 30.92 -2.57 -5.22
C ASP A 205 29.68 -2.26 -6.09
N GLY A 206 28.77 -3.22 -6.30
CA GLY A 206 27.57 -3.07 -7.13
C GLY A 206 27.55 -4.04 -8.32
N PRO A 207 26.38 -4.24 -8.99
CA PRO A 207 26.26 -5.13 -10.14
C PRO A 207 27.24 -4.83 -11.28
N VAL A 208 27.56 -5.82 -12.10
CA VAL A 208 28.47 -5.66 -13.25
C VAL A 208 27.79 -6.04 -14.56
N CYS A 209 28.00 -5.25 -15.61
CA CYS A 209 27.59 -5.67 -16.96
C CYS A 209 28.49 -6.81 -17.43
N SER A 210 27.90 -7.80 -18.10
CA SER A 210 28.64 -8.90 -18.74
C SER A 210 27.99 -9.26 -20.06
N SER A 211 28.81 -9.64 -21.03
CA SER A 211 28.32 -10.26 -22.25
C SER A 211 28.12 -11.76 -22.06
N MET A 212 27.21 -12.32 -22.85
CA MET A 212 26.98 -13.75 -22.98
C MET A 212 26.51 -14.11 -24.39
N ASP A 213 26.48 -15.40 -24.69
CA ASP A 213 25.75 -15.95 -25.81
C ASP A 213 24.32 -16.31 -25.41
N ALA A 214 23.35 -15.62 -26.03
CA ALA A 214 21.92 -15.80 -25.85
C ALA A 214 21.27 -16.55 -27.02
N ASP A 215 22.05 -17.15 -27.92
CA ASP A 215 21.52 -18.05 -28.95
C ASP A 215 20.77 -19.24 -28.31
N GLU A 216 20.06 -19.98 -29.17
CA GLU A 216 19.32 -21.17 -28.76
C GLU A 216 20.21 -22.17 -28.00
N PRO A 217 19.76 -22.70 -26.84
CA PRO A 217 18.37 -22.70 -26.39
C PRO A 217 18.01 -21.64 -25.31
N PHE A 218 18.83 -20.62 -25.09
CA PHE A 218 18.59 -19.64 -24.01
C PHE A 218 17.22 -18.94 -24.06
N PRO A 219 16.64 -18.58 -25.23
CA PRO A 219 15.31 -17.97 -25.30
C PRO A 219 14.18 -18.82 -24.70
N SER A 220 14.39 -20.12 -24.52
CA SER A 220 13.43 -21.06 -23.94
C SER A 220 13.55 -21.21 -22.42
N TYR A 221 14.48 -20.49 -21.77
CA TYR A 221 14.69 -20.57 -20.33
C TYR A 221 13.48 -20.06 -19.54
N THR A 222 13.03 -20.84 -18.56
CA THR A 222 11.99 -20.43 -17.61
C THR A 222 12.44 -20.46 -16.16
N GLU A 223 13.19 -21.48 -15.74
CA GLU A 223 13.66 -21.61 -14.35
C GLU A 223 14.91 -22.51 -14.24
N GLY A 224 15.49 -22.58 -13.03
CA GLY A 224 16.65 -23.41 -12.70
C GLY A 224 18.01 -22.78 -13.07
N CYS A 225 19.09 -23.56 -13.08
CA CYS A 225 20.40 -23.06 -13.50
C CYS A 225 20.71 -23.38 -14.97
N TYR A 226 20.75 -22.35 -15.81
CA TYR A 226 21.16 -22.46 -17.20
C TYR A 226 22.64 -22.83 -17.31
N ASN A 227 22.97 -23.88 -18.07
CA ASN A 227 24.34 -24.43 -18.10
C ASN A 227 24.74 -24.98 -19.48
N GLU A 228 24.29 -24.31 -20.54
CA GLU A 228 24.70 -24.66 -21.90
C GLU A 228 26.08 -24.06 -22.24
N PRO A 229 26.89 -24.71 -23.09
CA PRO A 229 28.24 -24.24 -23.42
C PRO A 229 28.25 -22.92 -24.22
N GLY A 230 27.14 -22.59 -24.89
CA GLY A 230 27.05 -21.50 -25.87
C GLY A 230 27.85 -21.76 -27.15
N GLY A 231 27.72 -20.82 -28.07
CA GLY A 231 28.42 -20.69 -29.33
C GLY A 231 29.78 -19.98 -29.19
N PRO A 232 30.41 -19.63 -30.32
CA PRO A 232 31.78 -19.10 -30.33
C PRO A 232 31.89 -17.61 -29.95
N TRP A 233 30.78 -16.87 -29.91
CA TRP A 233 30.77 -15.41 -29.72
C TRP A 233 29.63 -15.00 -28.80
N THR A 234 29.81 -13.90 -28.08
CA THR A 234 28.75 -13.27 -27.30
C THR A 234 27.94 -12.30 -28.16
N ASN A 235 26.63 -12.30 -28.01
CA ASN A 235 25.68 -11.46 -28.77
C ASN A 235 24.67 -10.73 -27.86
N HIS A 236 24.70 -10.95 -26.55
CA HIS A 236 23.77 -10.33 -25.60
C HIS A 236 24.50 -9.73 -24.40
N LEU A 237 23.95 -8.65 -23.84
CA LEU A 237 24.49 -8.00 -22.64
C LEU A 237 23.46 -8.08 -21.51
N VAL A 238 23.92 -8.54 -20.35
CA VAL A 238 23.10 -8.71 -19.14
C VAL A 238 23.82 -8.11 -17.94
N LEU A 239 23.11 -7.99 -16.82
CA LEU A 239 23.68 -7.51 -15.57
C LEU A 239 23.89 -8.70 -14.63
N ILE A 240 25.13 -8.99 -14.23
CA ILE A 240 25.39 -9.92 -13.13
C ILE A 240 25.14 -9.16 -11.82
N VAL A 241 24.26 -9.70 -10.98
CA VAL A 241 23.79 -9.05 -9.75
C VAL A 241 24.15 -9.83 -8.48
N GLY A 242 24.66 -11.05 -8.63
CA GLY A 242 25.00 -11.92 -7.51
C GLY A 242 25.63 -13.25 -7.94
N TRP A 243 25.89 -14.11 -6.97
CA TRP A 243 26.37 -15.47 -7.16
C TRP A 243 25.88 -16.43 -6.07
N ASP A 244 25.85 -17.72 -6.39
CA ASP A 244 25.72 -18.83 -5.45
C ASP A 244 26.74 -19.92 -5.80
N ASP A 245 27.73 -20.16 -4.94
CA ASP A 245 28.74 -21.21 -5.12
C ASP A 245 28.15 -22.63 -5.04
N ARG A 246 26.95 -22.77 -4.47
CA ARG A 246 26.23 -24.06 -4.37
C ARG A 246 25.30 -24.27 -5.56
N GLY A 247 25.09 -23.26 -6.39
CA GLY A 247 24.25 -23.31 -7.58
C GLY A 247 24.76 -24.30 -8.63
N CYS A 248 23.89 -24.68 -9.57
CA CYS A 248 24.21 -25.55 -10.70
C CYS A 248 24.84 -26.89 -10.28
N GLY A 249 24.26 -27.54 -9.26
CA GLY A 249 24.78 -28.79 -8.72
C GLY A 249 26.11 -28.66 -7.98
N GLY A 250 26.41 -27.49 -7.41
CA GLY A 250 27.63 -27.21 -6.64
C GLY A 250 28.84 -26.79 -7.49
N THR A 251 28.62 -26.45 -8.77
CA THR A 251 29.67 -25.91 -9.65
C THR A 251 29.74 -24.39 -9.63
N GLY A 252 28.73 -23.73 -9.06
CA GLY A 252 28.63 -22.30 -8.88
C GLY A 252 27.88 -21.60 -10.01
N ALA A 253 27.07 -20.60 -9.63
CA ALA A 253 26.17 -19.88 -10.50
C ALA A 253 26.34 -18.36 -10.35
N TRP A 254 26.21 -17.63 -11.45
CA TRP A 254 25.85 -16.22 -11.45
C TRP A 254 24.34 -16.06 -11.36
N ILE A 255 23.90 -15.00 -10.68
CA ILE A 255 22.53 -14.51 -10.70
C ILE A 255 22.55 -13.27 -11.60
N CYS A 256 21.71 -13.25 -12.62
CA CYS A 256 21.73 -12.22 -13.66
C CYS A 256 20.35 -11.60 -13.83
N LYS A 257 20.31 -10.30 -14.16
CA LYS A 257 19.10 -9.57 -14.57
C LYS A 257 19.12 -9.39 -16.09
N ASN A 258 18.00 -9.71 -16.73
CA ASN A 258 17.81 -9.63 -18.18
C ASN A 258 17.00 -8.39 -18.59
N SER A 259 16.93 -8.13 -19.89
CA SER A 259 16.24 -6.99 -20.52
C SER A 259 14.99 -7.38 -21.30
N TRP A 260 14.35 -8.49 -20.93
CA TRP A 260 13.16 -9.03 -21.60
C TRP A 260 11.90 -8.94 -20.71
N GLY A 261 11.88 -8.00 -19.76
CA GLY A 261 10.75 -7.82 -18.85
C GLY A 261 10.65 -8.85 -17.74
N THR A 262 9.64 -8.68 -16.88
CA THR A 262 9.40 -9.49 -15.68
C THR A 262 8.87 -10.89 -15.98
N ASP A 263 8.30 -11.11 -17.16
CA ASP A 263 7.75 -12.40 -17.58
C ASP A 263 8.84 -13.42 -17.97
N PHE A 264 10.11 -12.98 -18.04
CA PHE A 264 11.24 -13.86 -18.31
C PHE A 264 11.85 -14.39 -17.01
N GLY A 265 12.04 -15.71 -16.89
CA GLY A 265 12.71 -16.29 -15.72
C GLY A 265 11.94 -16.04 -14.42
N ASP A 266 12.67 -15.72 -13.37
CA ASP A 266 12.13 -15.35 -12.06
C ASP A 266 12.06 -13.82 -11.93
N GLY A 267 10.95 -13.22 -12.39
CA GLY A 267 10.76 -11.76 -12.34
C GLY A 267 11.76 -10.96 -13.19
N GLY A 268 12.28 -11.55 -14.27
CA GLY A 268 13.34 -11.00 -15.12
C GLY A 268 14.76 -11.41 -14.71
N LEU A 269 14.90 -12.21 -13.65
CA LEU A 269 16.18 -12.78 -13.20
C LEU A 269 16.37 -14.20 -13.73
N PHE A 270 17.63 -14.61 -13.86
CA PHE A 270 17.99 -15.98 -14.19
C PHE A 270 19.31 -16.40 -13.51
N SER A 271 19.47 -17.70 -13.30
CA SER A 271 20.71 -18.29 -12.81
C SER A 271 21.47 -18.97 -13.95
N ILE A 272 22.78 -18.76 -14.03
CA ILE A 272 23.64 -19.33 -15.07
C ILE A 272 24.97 -19.82 -14.50
N GLY A 273 25.41 -21.01 -14.89
CA GLY A 273 26.67 -21.60 -14.41
C GLY A 273 27.89 -20.74 -14.73
N PHE A 274 28.90 -20.78 -13.86
CA PHE A 274 30.15 -20.05 -14.09
C PHE A 274 30.80 -20.45 -15.43
N GLY A 275 30.90 -19.48 -16.35
CA GLY A 275 31.49 -19.68 -17.67
C GLY A 275 30.57 -20.36 -18.70
N ALA A 276 29.33 -20.71 -18.35
CA ALA A 276 28.32 -21.19 -19.29
C ALA A 276 27.91 -20.06 -20.26
N SER A 277 27.64 -20.39 -21.52
CA SER A 277 27.30 -19.41 -22.57
C SER A 277 28.21 -18.16 -22.59
N LEU A 278 29.51 -18.33 -22.32
CA LEU A 278 30.51 -17.26 -22.29
C LEU A 278 30.21 -16.12 -21.29
N ILE A 279 29.30 -16.31 -20.32
CA ILE A 279 29.02 -15.33 -19.27
C ILE A 279 30.28 -15.05 -18.44
N GLY A 280 30.45 -13.82 -17.98
CA GLY A 280 31.66 -13.34 -17.31
C GLY A 280 32.73 -12.83 -18.28
N THR A 281 32.35 -12.51 -19.52
CA THR A 281 33.19 -11.84 -20.52
C THR A 281 32.76 -10.38 -20.71
N ASN A 282 33.68 -9.53 -21.22
CA ASN A 282 33.48 -8.08 -21.37
C ASN A 282 32.93 -7.40 -20.10
N VAL A 283 33.39 -7.85 -18.93
CA VAL A 283 32.84 -7.40 -17.65
C VAL A 283 33.24 -5.97 -17.38
N THR A 284 32.27 -5.09 -17.16
CA THR A 284 32.51 -3.67 -16.84
C THR A 284 31.94 -3.27 -15.49
N GLN A 285 32.68 -2.42 -14.81
CA GLN A 285 32.26 -1.79 -13.56
C GLN A 285 32.38 -0.26 -13.66
N ILE A 286 31.52 0.44 -12.91
CA ILE A 286 31.42 1.90 -12.93
C ILE A 286 31.81 2.51 -11.59
N GLN A 287 32.09 3.80 -11.61
CA GLN A 287 32.18 4.67 -10.43
C GLN A 287 31.27 5.87 -10.70
N LEU A 288 30.29 6.09 -9.84
CA LEU A 288 29.37 7.23 -9.94
C LEU A 288 30.02 8.51 -9.41
N VAL A 289 29.54 9.65 -9.88
CA VAL A 289 29.82 10.93 -9.22
C VAL A 289 29.15 10.89 -7.85
N VAL A 290 29.92 11.19 -6.79
CA VAL A 290 29.41 11.29 -5.41
C VAL A 290 28.95 12.72 -5.18
N PRO A 291 27.64 12.95 -4.93
CA PRO A 291 27.18 14.28 -4.56
C PRO A 291 27.87 14.76 -3.28
N PRO A 292 28.49 15.95 -3.26
CA PRO A 292 29.13 16.51 -2.07
C PRO A 292 28.12 16.98 -1.01
N VAL A 293 26.91 17.36 -1.42
CA VAL A 293 25.82 17.81 -0.54
C VAL A 293 24.76 16.71 -0.50
N ASP A 294 24.38 16.32 0.70
CA ASP A 294 23.23 15.46 0.94
C ASP A 294 21.99 16.33 1.11
N VAL A 295 20.93 16.08 0.35
CA VAL A 295 19.67 16.84 0.38
C VAL A 295 18.58 15.88 0.83
N VAL A 296 17.72 16.31 1.75
CA VAL A 296 16.58 15.52 2.21
C VAL A 296 15.33 16.39 2.18
N LEU A 297 14.34 16.05 1.35
CA LEU A 297 13.03 16.68 1.39
C LEU A 297 12.24 16.16 2.60
N LEU A 298 11.58 17.08 3.31
CA LEU A 298 10.71 16.79 4.45
C LEU A 298 9.22 16.92 4.10
N GLY A 299 8.90 17.66 3.04
CA GLY A 299 7.56 17.80 2.48
C GLY A 299 7.63 18.14 0.99
N PRO A 300 6.55 17.95 0.22
CA PRO A 300 5.16 17.75 0.67
C PRO A 300 4.85 16.34 1.19
N ASP A 301 3.84 16.22 2.06
CA ASP A 301 3.39 14.95 2.66
C ASP A 301 2.53 14.16 1.66
N PRO A 302 2.93 12.95 1.24
CA PRO A 302 2.20 12.18 0.25
C PRO A 302 0.81 11.69 0.73
N GLU A 303 0.55 11.68 2.04
CA GLU A 303 -0.74 11.25 2.61
C GLU A 303 -1.78 12.39 2.67
N VAL A 304 -1.36 13.63 2.36
CA VAL A 304 -2.23 14.81 2.37
C VAL A 304 -2.67 15.16 0.96
N ASP A 305 -3.98 15.34 0.78
CA ASP A 305 -4.54 15.92 -0.43
C ASP A 305 -4.40 17.45 -0.39
N TYR A 306 -3.67 18.00 -1.37
CA TYR A 306 -3.45 19.43 -1.52
C TYR A 306 -4.44 20.02 -2.52
N PHE A 307 -4.87 21.28 -2.35
CA PHE A 307 -5.75 21.98 -3.27
C PHE A 307 -4.97 22.95 -4.18
N ALA A 308 -5.35 23.02 -5.46
CA ALA A 308 -4.82 24.06 -6.34
C ALA A 308 -5.14 25.46 -5.79
N GLU A 309 -4.21 26.40 -6.03
CA GLU A 309 -4.21 27.77 -5.51
C GLU A 309 -3.95 27.89 -3.99
N GLU A 310 -3.85 26.79 -3.25
CA GLU A 310 -3.44 26.84 -1.86
C GLU A 310 -1.93 27.09 -1.71
N SER A 311 -1.53 27.55 -0.52
CA SER A 311 -0.12 27.78 -0.19
C SER A 311 0.46 26.57 0.52
N LEU A 312 1.58 26.08 0.01
CA LEU A 312 2.32 24.92 0.50
C LEU A 312 3.74 25.34 0.85
N GLU A 313 4.21 24.95 2.04
CA GLU A 313 5.60 25.10 2.45
C GLU A 313 6.39 23.85 2.01
N ILE A 314 7.40 24.05 1.17
CA ILE A 314 8.34 23.00 0.77
C ILE A 314 9.51 23.06 1.74
N GLU A 315 9.76 22.00 2.50
CA GLU A 315 10.82 21.94 3.51
C GLU A 315 11.92 20.94 3.14
N TRP A 316 13.17 21.29 3.41
CA TRP A 316 14.32 20.41 3.16
C TRP A 316 15.47 20.64 4.15
N LEU A 317 16.37 19.66 4.21
CA LEU A 317 17.64 19.73 4.93
C LEU A 317 18.80 19.54 3.96
N THR A 318 19.93 20.17 4.26
CA THR A 318 21.20 19.94 3.54
C THR A 318 22.34 19.62 4.50
N THR A 319 23.14 18.61 4.16
CA THR A 319 24.24 18.10 4.99
C THR A 319 25.51 17.81 4.18
N ASP A 320 26.58 17.39 4.88
CA ASP A 320 27.91 17.01 4.37
C ASP A 320 28.81 18.11 3.79
N ALA A 321 28.32 18.97 2.91
CA ALA A 321 29.07 20.11 2.37
C ALA A 321 28.25 21.42 2.43
N PRO A 322 28.92 22.59 2.40
CA PRO A 322 28.21 23.87 2.29
C PRO A 322 27.39 23.93 1.00
N CYS A 323 26.13 24.36 1.12
CA CYS A 323 25.23 24.65 0.02
C CYS A 323 24.63 26.04 0.26
N ASP A 324 24.89 26.98 -0.64
CA ASP A 324 24.52 28.39 -0.45
C ASP A 324 23.10 28.67 -0.96
N TYR A 325 22.67 27.97 -2.02
CA TYR A 325 21.37 28.13 -2.64
C TYR A 325 20.84 26.82 -3.23
N VAL A 326 19.53 26.75 -3.44
CA VAL A 326 18.85 25.63 -4.09
C VAL A 326 18.02 26.09 -5.29
N ASP A 327 17.88 25.21 -6.28
CA ASP A 327 16.86 25.29 -7.32
C ASP A 327 15.73 24.31 -6.95
N ILE A 328 14.47 24.70 -7.17
CA ILE A 328 13.30 23.88 -6.87
C ILE A 328 12.51 23.66 -8.15
N TRP A 329 12.25 22.40 -8.46
CA TRP A 329 11.53 21.94 -9.64
C TRP A 329 10.25 21.22 -9.24
N VAL A 330 9.20 21.42 -10.02
CA VAL A 330 7.98 20.61 -9.95
C VAL A 330 7.97 19.63 -11.12
N GLY A 331 7.58 18.40 -10.83
CA GLY A 331 7.47 17.33 -11.82
C GLY A 331 6.03 16.86 -11.97
N GLU A 332 5.51 16.92 -13.20
CA GLU A 332 4.26 16.25 -13.59
C GLU A 332 4.60 14.86 -14.15
N HIS A 333 3.98 13.80 -13.64
CA HIS A 333 4.23 12.41 -14.08
C HIS A 333 5.72 12.00 -14.09
N GLY A 334 6.54 12.55 -13.19
CA GLY A 334 7.97 12.27 -13.10
C GLY A 334 8.87 13.06 -14.07
N VAL A 335 8.33 14.05 -14.80
CA VAL A 335 9.08 14.95 -15.68
C VAL A 335 9.30 16.30 -15.01
N PHE A 336 10.54 16.57 -14.58
CA PHE A 336 10.93 17.84 -13.96
C PHE A 336 11.37 18.87 -15.01
N ASP A 337 10.40 19.45 -15.72
CA ASP A 337 10.63 20.48 -16.76
C ASP A 337 10.29 21.91 -16.31
N THR A 338 9.65 22.04 -15.15
CA THR A 338 9.15 23.31 -14.63
C THR A 338 9.90 23.69 -13.36
N ARG A 339 10.68 24.77 -13.43
CA ARG A 339 11.40 25.32 -12.28
C ARG A 339 10.53 26.36 -11.56
N ILE A 340 10.21 26.11 -10.30
CA ILE A 340 9.38 26.99 -9.46
C ILE A 340 10.21 27.97 -8.64
N ALA A 341 11.48 27.66 -8.38
CA ALA A 341 12.42 28.58 -7.73
C ALA A 341 13.85 28.38 -8.27
N GLU A 342 14.58 29.48 -8.47
CA GLU A 342 15.96 29.48 -8.99
C GLU A 342 16.88 30.26 -8.06
N SER A 343 18.01 29.66 -7.69
CA SER A 343 19.03 30.26 -6.84
C SER A 343 18.46 30.84 -5.54
N THR A 344 17.49 30.12 -4.96
CA THR A 344 16.85 30.48 -3.69
C THR A 344 17.84 30.26 -2.55
N PRO A 345 18.03 31.23 -1.63
CA PRO A 345 18.87 31.02 -0.47
C PRO A 345 18.51 29.72 0.26
N ASN A 346 19.52 28.95 0.66
CA ASN A 346 19.29 27.71 1.38
C ASN A 346 18.96 27.99 2.86
N ASP A 347 17.71 28.37 3.14
CA ASP A 347 17.16 28.63 4.47
C ASP A 347 16.33 27.46 5.04
N GLY A 348 16.13 26.40 4.24
CA GLY A 348 15.48 25.15 4.61
C GLY A 348 13.99 25.09 4.27
N SER A 349 13.40 26.14 3.70
CA SER A 349 11.97 26.20 3.41
C SER A 349 11.63 27.14 2.25
N PHE A 350 10.62 26.82 1.45
CA PHE A 350 10.11 27.71 0.41
C PHE A 350 8.59 27.67 0.33
N MET A 351 7.96 28.84 0.50
CA MET A 351 6.52 28.99 0.30
C MET A 351 6.19 29.04 -1.19
N TRP A 352 5.33 28.12 -1.62
CA TRP A 352 4.86 27.96 -2.99
C TRP A 352 3.33 27.99 -3.04
N THR A 353 2.76 28.54 -4.11
CA THR A 353 1.34 28.45 -4.40
C THR A 353 1.14 27.41 -5.48
N ILE A 354 0.39 26.35 -5.17
CA ILE A 354 0.21 25.21 -6.06
C ILE A 354 -0.54 25.71 -7.30
N PRO A 355 0.06 25.61 -8.51
CA PRO A 355 -0.62 26.04 -9.72
C PRO A 355 -1.73 25.05 -10.05
N ASN A 356 -2.68 25.53 -10.83
CA ASN A 356 -3.64 24.67 -11.47
C ASN A 356 -2.93 23.84 -12.55
N VAL A 357 -2.66 22.57 -12.24
CA VAL A 357 -1.90 21.62 -13.06
C VAL A 357 -2.82 20.70 -13.86
N THR A 358 -2.29 19.94 -14.82
CA THR A 358 -3.10 19.04 -15.67
C THR A 358 -3.24 17.62 -15.13
N THR A 359 -2.46 17.32 -14.09
CA THR A 359 -2.37 16.05 -13.36
C THR A 359 -2.79 16.24 -11.91
N ASP A 360 -3.22 15.16 -11.28
CA ASP A 360 -3.48 15.08 -9.84
C ASP A 360 -2.25 14.66 -9.05
N GLN A 361 -1.16 14.24 -9.70
CA GLN A 361 0.06 13.82 -9.02
C GLN A 361 1.24 14.70 -9.38
N LEU A 362 1.80 15.37 -8.36
CA LEU A 362 3.00 16.17 -8.49
C LEU A 362 4.14 15.58 -7.66
N ARG A 363 5.37 15.97 -8.03
CA ARG A 363 6.57 15.78 -7.22
C ARG A 363 7.35 17.08 -7.15
N ILE A 364 8.07 17.27 -6.05
CA ILE A 364 9.06 18.33 -5.92
C ILE A 364 10.46 17.73 -6.01
N CYS A 365 11.37 18.42 -6.68
CA CYS A 365 12.80 18.13 -6.63
C CYS A 365 13.55 19.37 -6.16
N VAL A 366 14.35 19.22 -5.11
CA VAL A 366 15.27 20.27 -4.62
C VAL A 366 16.68 19.92 -5.05
N VAL A 367 17.37 20.86 -5.67
CA VAL A 367 18.71 20.68 -6.25
C VAL A 367 19.70 21.64 -5.62
N ALA A 368 20.77 21.10 -5.03
CA ALA A 368 21.84 21.86 -4.40
C ALA A 368 22.66 22.65 -5.42
N ASP A 369 22.87 23.94 -5.15
CA ASP A 369 23.68 24.88 -5.95
C ASP A 369 23.36 24.87 -7.46
N GLY A 370 22.11 24.50 -7.82
CA GLY A 370 21.60 24.50 -9.20
C GLY A 370 22.12 23.39 -10.11
N ASP A 371 22.78 22.35 -9.56
CA ASP A 371 23.31 21.22 -10.32
C ASP A 371 23.12 19.91 -9.55
N THR A 372 22.44 18.93 -10.15
CA THR A 372 22.16 17.63 -9.52
C THR A 372 23.41 16.83 -9.18
N ARG A 373 24.57 17.16 -9.78
CA ARG A 373 25.87 16.60 -9.37
C ARG A 373 26.31 17.06 -7.99
N ASN A 374 25.81 18.19 -7.50
CA ASN A 374 26.13 18.70 -6.17
C ASN A 374 25.27 18.04 -5.09
N GLY A 375 24.04 17.65 -5.41
CA GLY A 375 23.08 17.03 -4.49
C GLY A 375 21.66 17.29 -4.94
N PHE A 376 20.76 16.33 -4.77
CA PHE A 376 19.34 16.53 -4.99
C PHE A 376 18.55 15.50 -4.19
N ASP A 377 17.27 15.80 -3.99
CA ASP A 377 16.29 14.82 -3.55
C ASP A 377 14.94 15.08 -4.21
N ILE A 378 14.09 14.06 -4.27
CA ILE A 378 12.81 14.07 -4.96
C ILE A 378 11.74 13.57 -3.98
N SER A 379 10.67 14.35 -3.82
CA SER A 379 9.54 13.93 -2.98
C SER A 379 8.84 12.70 -3.56
N ASP A 380 8.08 12.02 -2.71
CA ASP A 380 7.02 11.14 -3.16
C ASP A 380 5.96 11.90 -3.96
N TYR A 381 5.09 11.13 -4.64
CA TYR A 381 3.93 11.72 -5.28
C TYR A 381 2.96 12.21 -4.21
N TYR A 382 2.52 13.46 -4.33
CA TYR A 382 1.42 14.00 -3.53
C TYR A 382 0.26 14.42 -4.44
N THR A 383 -0.94 14.38 -3.89
CA THR A 383 -2.18 14.62 -4.64
C THR A 383 -2.52 16.11 -4.70
N VAL A 384 -2.92 16.61 -5.87
CA VAL A 384 -3.45 17.97 -6.06
C VAL A 384 -4.89 17.94 -6.58
N ILE A 385 -5.78 18.69 -5.90
CA ILE A 385 -7.22 18.76 -6.13
C ILE A 385 -7.63 20.15 -6.65
N GLY A 386 -8.31 20.18 -7.79
CA GLY A 386 -9.09 21.34 -8.28
C GLY A 386 -8.50 22.04 -9.51
N HIS A 387 -9.26 22.10 -10.60
CA HIS A 387 -8.81 22.72 -11.86
C HIS A 387 -9.65 23.94 -12.29
N LYS A 388 -10.83 24.16 -11.69
CA LYS A 388 -11.67 25.36 -11.90
C LYS A 388 -12.66 25.47 -10.77
N THR A 389 -12.73 26.64 -10.14
CA THR A 389 -13.67 26.90 -9.04
C THR A 389 -15.02 27.38 -9.57
N VAL A 390 -16.08 26.69 -9.16
CA VAL A 390 -17.49 26.97 -9.46
C VAL A 390 -18.21 27.22 -8.13
N TYR A 391 -18.99 28.29 -8.04
CA TYR A 391 -19.60 28.73 -6.79
C TYR A 391 -21.10 28.42 -6.76
N VAL A 392 -21.61 27.94 -5.62
CA VAL A 392 -23.03 27.67 -5.38
C VAL A 392 -23.51 28.45 -4.16
N SER A 393 -24.45 29.37 -4.34
CA SER A 393 -25.08 30.14 -3.25
C SER A 393 -26.46 30.64 -3.67
N ALA A 394 -27.42 30.60 -2.75
CA ALA A 394 -28.75 31.19 -2.96
C ALA A 394 -28.69 32.71 -3.21
N LEU A 395 -27.61 33.39 -2.81
CA LEU A 395 -27.40 34.83 -3.01
C LEU A 395 -26.81 35.18 -4.38
N GLY A 396 -26.33 34.19 -5.14
CA GLY A 396 -25.75 34.40 -6.47
C GLY A 396 -26.75 34.90 -7.51
N SER A 397 -26.27 35.39 -8.65
CA SER A 397 -27.13 35.78 -9.77
C SER A 397 -27.57 34.60 -10.67
N ASN A 398 -27.12 33.38 -10.37
CA ASN A 398 -27.31 32.17 -11.19
C ASN A 398 -26.91 32.37 -12.65
N THR A 399 -25.69 32.89 -12.87
CA THR A 399 -25.20 33.23 -14.21
C THR A 399 -23.96 32.38 -14.57
N PRO A 400 -24.06 31.43 -15.52
CA PRO A 400 -22.92 30.62 -15.96
C PRO A 400 -21.76 31.50 -16.46
N PRO A 401 -20.49 31.10 -16.27
CA PRO A 401 -20.03 29.78 -15.81
C PRO A 401 -19.86 29.66 -14.28
N TYR A 402 -20.48 30.56 -13.49
CA TYR A 402 -20.47 30.56 -12.03
C TYR A 402 -19.08 30.66 -11.37
N ILE A 403 -18.15 31.38 -12.01
CA ILE A 403 -16.74 31.50 -11.60
C ILE A 403 -16.48 32.62 -10.58
N SER A 404 -17.52 33.13 -9.92
CA SER A 404 -17.40 34.09 -8.82
C SER A 404 -18.62 34.02 -7.89
N PRO A 405 -18.50 34.40 -6.60
CA PRO A 405 -19.62 34.45 -5.66
C PRO A 405 -20.83 35.24 -6.18
N ALA A 406 -20.60 36.40 -6.81
CA ALA A 406 -21.67 37.23 -7.36
C ALA A 406 -22.46 36.53 -8.48
N THR A 407 -21.79 35.66 -9.24
CA THR A 407 -22.39 34.88 -10.34
C THR A 407 -22.83 33.49 -9.93
N ALA A 408 -22.67 33.11 -8.64
CA ALA A 408 -22.85 31.74 -8.17
C ALA A 408 -24.16 31.10 -8.64
N ALA A 409 -24.10 29.80 -8.90
CA ALA A 409 -25.26 28.98 -9.21
C ALA A 409 -26.21 28.92 -8.01
N HIS A 410 -27.52 28.83 -8.27
CA HIS A 410 -28.49 28.62 -7.19
C HIS A 410 -28.58 27.17 -6.72
N THR A 411 -28.16 26.22 -7.56
CA THR A 411 -28.23 24.80 -7.25
C THR A 411 -26.89 24.12 -7.51
N ILE A 412 -26.63 23.05 -6.78
CA ILE A 412 -25.43 22.21 -7.01
C ILE A 412 -25.50 21.55 -8.38
N THR A 413 -26.69 21.13 -8.83
CA THR A 413 -26.91 20.55 -10.17
C THR A 413 -26.51 21.49 -11.30
N ASP A 414 -26.85 22.78 -11.20
CA ASP A 414 -26.44 23.78 -12.18
C ASP A 414 -24.91 23.92 -12.23
N ALA A 415 -24.25 23.94 -11.07
CA ALA A 415 -22.80 23.99 -10.98
C ALA A 415 -22.12 22.75 -11.58
N VAL A 416 -22.58 21.53 -11.22
CA VAL A 416 -22.08 20.28 -11.80
C VAL A 416 -22.22 20.27 -13.32
N THR A 417 -23.34 20.78 -13.85
CA THR A 417 -23.56 20.86 -15.31
C THR A 417 -22.60 21.82 -16.00
N ALA A 418 -22.12 22.86 -15.31
CA ALA A 418 -21.13 23.80 -15.83
C ALA A 418 -19.67 23.31 -15.70
N CYS A 419 -19.47 22.18 -15.00
CA CYS A 419 -18.16 21.58 -14.88
C CYS A 419 -17.77 20.80 -16.14
N THR A 420 -16.49 20.84 -16.48
CA THR A 420 -15.92 20.16 -17.64
C THR A 420 -15.06 18.95 -17.27
N GLY A 421 -14.97 18.65 -15.98
CA GLY A 421 -14.17 17.56 -15.41
C GLY A 421 -12.98 18.08 -14.60
N ARG A 422 -12.78 17.49 -13.43
CA ARG A 422 -11.81 17.82 -12.38
C ARG A 422 -11.97 19.23 -11.77
N ASP A 423 -13.18 19.77 -11.86
CA ASP A 423 -13.54 21.09 -11.31
C ASP A 423 -13.96 20.98 -9.83
N THR A 424 -13.80 22.09 -9.10
CA THR A 424 -14.18 22.21 -7.68
C THR A 424 -15.42 23.09 -7.55
N ILE A 425 -16.43 22.59 -6.86
CA ILE A 425 -17.69 23.27 -6.56
C ILE A 425 -17.67 23.66 -5.08
N LEU A 426 -17.58 24.95 -4.80
CA LEU A 426 -17.72 25.47 -3.43
C LEU A 426 -19.18 25.78 -3.17
N VAL A 427 -19.72 25.24 -2.08
CA VAL A 427 -21.12 25.39 -1.71
C VAL A 427 -21.21 26.18 -0.41
N ALA A 428 -21.91 27.32 -0.46
CA ALA A 428 -22.19 28.13 0.72
C ALA A 428 -23.11 27.38 1.68
N THR A 429 -23.19 27.89 2.91
CA THR A 429 -24.15 27.45 3.92
C THR A 429 -25.58 27.66 3.42
N GLY A 430 -26.47 26.74 3.80
CA GLY A 430 -27.87 26.79 3.43
C GLY A 430 -28.46 25.41 3.20
N ASP A 431 -29.76 25.40 2.90
CA ASP A 431 -30.53 24.18 2.64
C ASP A 431 -30.73 24.01 1.13
N TYR A 432 -30.29 22.88 0.61
CA TYR A 432 -30.33 22.52 -0.80
C TYR A 432 -31.20 21.28 -0.99
N THR A 433 -32.10 21.33 -1.96
CA THR A 433 -33.08 20.26 -2.16
C THR A 433 -32.96 19.58 -3.51
N GLY A 434 -33.23 18.28 -3.52
CA GLY A 434 -33.30 17.46 -4.73
C GLY A 434 -32.02 16.68 -5.01
N THR A 435 -32.08 15.84 -6.05
CA THR A 435 -30.99 14.91 -6.41
C THR A 435 -29.95 15.55 -7.32
N VAL A 436 -28.68 15.42 -6.94
CA VAL A 436 -27.52 15.84 -7.75
C VAL A 436 -26.88 14.62 -8.42
N GLY A 437 -26.92 14.56 -9.75
CA GLY A 437 -26.25 13.51 -10.52
C GLY A 437 -24.81 13.88 -10.86
N ILE A 438 -23.86 13.02 -10.53
CA ILE A 438 -22.42 13.18 -10.76
C ILE A 438 -21.92 12.01 -11.60
N SER A 439 -21.60 12.30 -12.86
CA SER A 439 -21.06 11.31 -13.82
C SER A 439 -19.68 11.66 -14.35
N GLY A 440 -19.08 12.72 -13.83
CA GLY A 440 -17.74 13.17 -14.19
C GLY A 440 -16.93 13.46 -12.93
N SER A 441 -15.64 13.71 -13.11
CA SER A 441 -14.73 14.10 -12.04
C SER A 441 -15.10 15.49 -11.52
N VAL A 442 -15.66 15.64 -10.32
CA VAL A 442 -15.92 16.93 -9.68
C VAL A 442 -15.83 16.80 -8.17
N TRP A 443 -15.39 17.85 -7.51
CA TRP A 443 -15.37 17.95 -6.05
C TRP A 443 -16.48 18.88 -5.59
N VAL A 444 -17.33 18.42 -4.66
CA VAL A 444 -18.36 19.25 -4.04
C VAL A 444 -17.99 19.49 -2.59
N ILE A 445 -17.66 20.74 -2.25
CA ILE A 445 -17.12 21.12 -0.95
C ILE A 445 -18.10 22.05 -0.26
N GLY A 446 -18.71 21.58 0.83
CA GLY A 446 -19.57 22.36 1.70
C GLY A 446 -18.82 23.09 2.82
N GLY A 447 -19.59 23.81 3.63
CA GLY A 447 -19.09 24.47 4.84
C GLY A 447 -18.65 25.93 4.64
N TRP A 448 -18.93 26.54 3.49
CA TRP A 448 -18.51 27.92 3.22
C TRP A 448 -19.51 28.94 3.75
N ASP A 449 -19.02 30.07 4.26
CA ASP A 449 -19.90 31.23 4.50
C ASP A 449 -20.43 31.83 3.17
N ASP A 450 -21.44 32.70 3.25
CA ASP A 450 -22.04 33.38 2.10
C ASP A 450 -21.04 34.21 1.26
N SER A 451 -19.88 34.55 1.83
CA SER A 451 -18.84 35.34 1.17
C SER A 451 -17.74 34.48 0.53
N PHE A 452 -17.73 33.17 0.78
CA PHE A 452 -16.67 32.23 0.41
C PHE A 452 -15.29 32.65 0.93
N VAL A 453 -15.23 33.24 2.14
CA VAL A 453 -13.98 33.68 2.77
C VAL A 453 -13.57 32.76 3.92
N SER A 454 -14.53 32.15 4.62
CA SER A 454 -14.28 31.16 5.66
C SER A 454 -14.98 29.85 5.37
N ARG A 455 -14.32 28.73 5.72
CA ARG A 455 -14.85 27.38 5.65
C ARG A 455 -14.82 26.75 7.05
N ASP A 456 -15.98 26.32 7.51
CA ASP A 456 -16.21 25.58 8.75
C ASP A 456 -17.56 24.87 8.60
N SER A 457 -17.55 23.55 8.41
CA SER A 457 -18.77 22.78 8.15
C SER A 457 -19.73 22.71 9.34
N GLN A 458 -19.24 22.91 10.56
CA GLN A 458 -20.09 22.95 11.76
C GLN A 458 -20.72 24.33 11.95
N ALA A 459 -19.97 25.41 11.71
CA ALA A 459 -20.48 26.77 11.86
C ALA A 459 -21.34 27.22 10.66
N ASN A 460 -21.01 26.74 9.45
CA ASN A 460 -21.64 27.14 8.18
C ASN A 460 -22.17 25.91 7.41
N PRO A 461 -23.11 25.12 7.98
CA PRO A 461 -23.52 23.85 7.40
C PRO A 461 -24.16 24.02 6.02
N THR A 462 -23.78 23.13 5.10
CA THR A 462 -24.39 22.96 3.78
C THR A 462 -25.26 21.71 3.83
N ARG A 463 -26.58 21.91 3.93
CA ARG A 463 -27.55 20.84 4.18
C ARG A 463 -28.21 20.36 2.90
N ILE A 464 -28.27 19.05 2.72
CA ILE A 464 -28.94 18.37 1.62
C ILE A 464 -30.15 17.64 2.17
N GLN A 465 -31.33 17.96 1.63
CA GLN A 465 -32.56 17.22 1.89
C GLN A 465 -33.20 16.80 0.57
N SER A 466 -33.50 15.51 0.39
CA SER A 466 -34.01 15.03 -0.89
C SER A 466 -35.07 13.92 -0.75
N PRO A 467 -36.17 13.97 -1.53
CA PRO A 467 -37.18 12.91 -1.56
C PRO A 467 -36.74 11.66 -2.37
N ALA A 468 -35.50 11.66 -2.85
CA ALA A 468 -34.76 10.59 -3.51
C ALA A 468 -33.28 10.76 -3.08
N SER A 469 -32.34 9.92 -3.53
CA SER A 469 -30.93 10.07 -3.14
C SER A 469 -30.44 11.51 -3.28
N GLY A 470 -29.80 12.07 -2.25
CA GLY A 470 -29.27 13.44 -2.27
C GLY A 470 -28.23 13.62 -3.38
N MET A 471 -27.28 12.68 -3.48
CA MET A 471 -26.30 12.63 -4.56
C MET A 471 -26.22 11.23 -5.19
N VAL A 472 -25.96 11.21 -6.50
CA VAL A 472 -25.88 9.97 -7.29
C VAL A 472 -24.59 9.99 -8.11
N PHE A 473 -23.63 9.18 -7.72
CA PHE A 473 -22.39 8.92 -8.47
C PHE A 473 -22.60 7.77 -9.44
N SER A 474 -22.27 7.99 -10.72
CA SER A 474 -22.44 6.99 -11.77
C SER A 474 -21.24 6.96 -12.69
N TYR A 475 -20.55 5.81 -12.74
CA TYR A 475 -19.40 5.59 -13.63
C TYR A 475 -18.29 6.65 -13.48
N SER A 476 -18.04 7.12 -12.25
CA SER A 476 -16.91 8.01 -11.98
C SER A 476 -15.61 7.21 -11.93
N PRO A 477 -14.53 7.66 -12.59
CA PRO A 477 -13.20 7.08 -12.37
C PRO A 477 -12.79 7.24 -10.90
N ALA A 478 -11.92 6.34 -10.44
CA ALA A 478 -11.59 6.23 -9.03
C ALA A 478 -10.90 7.48 -8.49
N GLY A 479 -11.33 7.98 -7.33
CA GLY A 479 -10.67 9.08 -6.61
C GLY A 479 -10.89 10.49 -7.16
N TYR A 480 -11.50 10.66 -8.34
CA TYR A 480 -11.59 11.96 -9.00
C TYR A 480 -12.89 12.75 -8.75
N SER A 481 -13.84 12.16 -8.05
CA SER A 481 -15.03 12.87 -7.59
C SER A 481 -15.24 12.63 -6.12
N GLY A 482 -15.84 13.61 -5.45
CA GLY A 482 -16.02 13.49 -4.02
C GLY A 482 -16.87 14.60 -3.44
N VAL A 483 -17.30 14.35 -2.21
CA VAL A 483 -18.08 15.26 -1.39
C VAL A 483 -17.36 15.46 -0.08
N VAL A 484 -17.23 16.72 0.34
CA VAL A 484 -16.51 17.06 1.56
C VAL A 484 -17.32 18.05 2.39
N GLY A 485 -17.59 17.72 3.66
CA GLY A 485 -18.21 18.66 4.60
C GLY A 485 -19.68 18.98 4.32
N LEU A 486 -20.45 18.02 3.82
CA LEU A 486 -21.90 18.14 3.60
C LEU A 486 -22.69 17.46 4.71
N GLU A 487 -23.86 18.01 5.02
CA GLU A 487 -24.84 17.41 5.94
C GLU A 487 -26.01 16.87 5.11
N PHE A 488 -26.19 15.56 5.06
CA PHE A 488 -27.36 14.89 4.51
C PHE A 488 -28.34 14.63 5.65
N HIS A 489 -29.59 15.08 5.50
CA HIS A 489 -30.59 14.84 6.52
C HIS A 489 -31.97 14.56 5.93
N ASP A 490 -32.68 13.62 6.55
CA ASP A 490 -34.01 13.18 6.14
C ASP A 490 -34.09 12.80 4.65
N CYS A 491 -32.98 12.35 4.04
CA CYS A 491 -32.98 11.98 2.64
C CYS A 491 -33.58 10.59 2.45
N ILE A 492 -34.33 10.42 1.36
CA ILE A 492 -35.04 9.18 1.06
C ILE A 492 -34.36 8.44 -0.08
N GLY A 493 -34.11 7.13 0.06
CA GLY A 493 -33.44 6.33 -0.97
C GLY A 493 -34.10 6.42 -2.35
N LEU A 494 -33.28 6.46 -3.41
CA LEU A 494 -33.74 6.45 -4.79
C LEU A 494 -34.44 5.12 -5.11
N MET A 495 -35.58 5.19 -5.81
CA MET A 495 -36.23 3.98 -6.32
C MET A 495 -35.39 3.33 -7.42
N GLY A 496 -34.90 2.12 -7.18
CA GLY A 496 -34.00 1.37 -8.05
C GLY A 496 -34.47 -0.07 -8.26
N SER A 497 -33.77 -0.80 -9.12
CA SER A 497 -34.08 -2.22 -9.44
C SER A 497 -32.91 -3.17 -9.21
N MET A 498 -31.78 -2.68 -8.71
CA MET A 498 -30.56 -3.46 -8.49
C MET A 498 -30.21 -3.39 -7.01
N PRO A 499 -30.03 -4.52 -6.31
CA PRO A 499 -30.16 -5.89 -6.79
C PRO A 499 -31.63 -6.34 -6.94
N ALA A 500 -32.57 -5.61 -6.33
CA ALA A 500 -34.00 -5.84 -6.42
C ALA A 500 -34.75 -4.50 -6.49
N LEU A 501 -36.05 -4.57 -6.78
CA LEU A 501 -36.90 -3.38 -6.81
C LEU A 501 -37.07 -2.82 -5.40
N GLY A 502 -36.56 -1.62 -5.17
CA GLY A 502 -36.42 -1.09 -3.82
C GLY A 502 -36.05 0.39 -3.75
N ARG A 503 -35.75 0.85 -2.53
CA ARG A 503 -35.13 2.15 -2.24
C ARG A 503 -33.66 1.95 -1.88
N HIS A 504 -32.80 2.85 -2.35
CA HIS A 504 -31.36 2.67 -2.30
C HIS A 504 -30.68 4.00 -1.96
N GLY A 505 -29.87 4.06 -0.90
CA GLY A 505 -28.97 5.18 -0.59
C GLY A 505 -29.67 6.52 -0.38
N GLY A 506 -30.18 6.82 0.81
CA GLY A 506 -30.86 8.09 1.10
C GLY A 506 -29.98 9.31 0.84
N GLY A 507 -28.82 9.38 1.47
CA GLY A 507 -27.84 10.43 1.22
C GLY A 507 -27.15 10.28 -0.14
N ILE A 508 -26.43 9.18 -0.33
CA ILE A 508 -25.56 8.94 -1.49
C ILE A 508 -25.83 7.59 -2.14
N TYR A 509 -25.92 7.60 -3.47
CA TYR A 509 -25.99 6.41 -4.30
C TYR A 509 -24.75 6.31 -5.19
N CYS A 510 -24.01 5.20 -5.10
CA CYS A 510 -22.82 4.92 -5.90
C CYS A 510 -23.05 3.72 -6.83
N SER A 511 -22.76 3.89 -8.12
CA SER A 511 -22.82 2.81 -9.11
C SER A 511 -21.56 2.79 -9.97
N ASN A 512 -20.75 1.74 -9.80
CA ASN A 512 -19.44 1.54 -10.41
C ASN A 512 -18.60 2.82 -10.31
N SER A 513 -18.54 3.38 -9.11
CA SER A 513 -17.89 4.66 -8.82
C SER A 513 -17.17 4.56 -7.49
N SER A 514 -16.01 5.22 -7.40
CA SER A 514 -15.18 5.23 -6.20
C SER A 514 -14.96 6.67 -5.72
N PRO A 515 -16.01 7.40 -5.29
CA PRO A 515 -15.85 8.75 -4.79
C PRO A 515 -15.16 8.79 -3.42
N LEU A 516 -14.51 9.92 -3.10
CA LEU A 516 -14.15 10.26 -1.73
C LEU A 516 -15.35 10.93 -1.04
N ILE A 517 -15.74 10.41 0.11
CA ILE A 517 -16.81 10.94 0.95
C ILE A 517 -16.16 11.29 2.28
N LYS A 518 -15.94 12.58 2.54
CA LYS A 518 -15.09 13.02 3.65
C LYS A 518 -15.77 14.06 4.53
N ASP A 519 -15.61 13.95 5.84
CA ASP A 519 -16.13 14.90 6.83
C ASP A 519 -17.65 15.18 6.65
N CYS A 520 -18.40 14.20 6.14
CA CYS A 520 -19.83 14.33 5.88
C CYS A 520 -20.64 13.83 7.08
N VAL A 521 -21.81 14.41 7.27
CA VAL A 521 -22.75 14.03 8.33
C VAL A 521 -24.03 13.51 7.69
N PHE A 522 -24.53 12.37 8.15
CA PHE A 522 -25.75 11.72 7.68
C PHE A 522 -26.70 11.53 8.87
N ILE A 523 -27.90 12.11 8.79
CA ILE A 523 -28.86 12.18 9.91
C ILE A 523 -30.23 11.71 9.44
N ASP A 524 -30.73 10.64 10.05
CA ASP A 524 -32.08 10.10 9.80
C ASP A 524 -32.36 9.83 8.30
N ASP A 525 -31.31 9.51 7.54
CA ASP A 525 -31.43 9.13 6.13
C ASP A 525 -32.01 7.72 6.02
N SER A 526 -32.97 7.54 5.11
CA SER A 526 -33.78 6.33 5.09
C SER A 526 -33.95 5.73 3.69
N ALA A 527 -33.65 4.45 3.59
CA ALA A 527 -34.02 3.60 2.46
C ALA A 527 -35.15 2.61 2.80
N ASP A 528 -35.77 2.71 3.98
CA ASP A 528 -36.93 1.88 4.34
C ASP A 528 -38.13 2.20 3.42
N PRO A 529 -38.67 1.21 2.68
CA PRO A 529 -39.83 1.39 1.82
C PRO A 529 -41.19 1.30 2.56
N PHE A 530 -41.23 1.05 3.88
CA PHE A 530 -42.42 0.65 4.64
C PHE A 530 -43.05 -0.65 4.10
N GLY A 531 -42.18 -1.65 3.86
CA GLY A 531 -42.49 -2.92 3.22
C GLY A 531 -41.97 -3.00 1.78
N GLY A 532 -40.97 -3.85 1.53
CA GLY A 532 -40.29 -3.94 0.23
C GLY A 532 -38.84 -4.41 0.36
N TYR A 533 -37.94 -3.77 -0.39
CA TYR A 533 -36.49 -3.98 -0.31
C TYR A 533 -35.83 -2.60 -0.20
N GLY A 534 -35.12 -2.33 0.90
CA GLY A 534 -34.45 -1.07 1.21
C GLY A 534 -33.00 -1.30 1.59
N VAL A 535 -32.05 -0.58 1.00
CA VAL A 535 -30.62 -0.83 1.24
C VAL A 535 -29.83 0.47 1.36
N GLY A 536 -28.94 0.52 2.37
CA GLY A 536 -28.07 1.67 2.61
C GLY A 536 -28.88 2.90 2.96
N GLY A 537 -29.29 3.08 4.22
CA GLY A 537 -30.16 4.21 4.60
C GLY A 537 -29.52 5.55 4.26
N ALA A 538 -28.22 5.69 4.54
CA ALA A 538 -27.41 6.84 4.12
C ALA A 538 -26.71 6.59 2.77
N ILE A 539 -25.92 5.52 2.65
CA ILE A 539 -25.07 5.27 1.48
C ILE A 539 -25.31 3.88 0.93
N VAL A 540 -25.45 3.78 -0.40
CA VAL A 540 -25.41 2.50 -1.11
C VAL A 540 -24.30 2.47 -2.16
N VAL A 541 -23.63 1.33 -2.30
CA VAL A 541 -22.52 1.11 -3.22
C VAL A 541 -22.76 -0.14 -4.06
N TYR A 542 -22.75 0.02 -5.38
CA TYR A 542 -22.80 -1.07 -6.36
C TYR A 542 -21.49 -1.12 -7.17
N GLY A 543 -20.56 -1.97 -6.76
CA GLY A 543 -19.20 -1.99 -7.31
C GLY A 543 -18.41 -0.72 -7.00
N GLY A 544 -17.17 -0.63 -7.51
CA GLY A 544 -16.25 0.46 -7.17
C GLY A 544 -15.58 0.28 -5.80
N SER A 545 -14.87 1.31 -5.36
CA SER A 545 -14.00 1.34 -4.17
C SER A 545 -14.08 2.71 -3.48
N PRO A 546 -15.26 3.15 -2.99
CA PRO A 546 -15.36 4.44 -2.31
C PRO A 546 -14.46 4.48 -1.07
N ARG A 547 -13.97 5.68 -0.77
CA ARG A 547 -13.31 6.02 0.50
C ARG A 547 -14.28 6.85 1.33
N ILE A 548 -14.54 6.44 2.56
CA ILE A 548 -15.43 7.12 3.51
C ILE A 548 -14.60 7.50 4.73
N GLU A 549 -14.40 8.79 4.98
CA GLU A 549 -13.42 9.27 5.96
C GLU A 549 -14.00 10.33 6.87
N GLY A 550 -13.80 10.21 8.19
CA GLY A 550 -14.22 11.25 9.13
C GLY A 550 -15.73 11.52 9.13
N CYS A 551 -16.55 10.55 8.72
CA CYS A 551 -17.98 10.74 8.52
C CYS A 551 -18.78 10.31 9.77
N THR A 552 -19.92 10.93 10.00
CA THR A 552 -20.84 10.55 11.08
C THR A 552 -22.18 10.10 10.51
N PHE A 553 -22.65 8.92 10.91
CA PHE A 553 -23.93 8.32 10.53
C PHE A 553 -24.80 8.13 11.77
N THR A 554 -25.90 8.87 11.86
CA THR A 554 -26.81 8.82 13.01
C THR A 554 -28.22 8.47 12.59
N GLY A 555 -28.82 7.45 13.22
CA GLY A 555 -30.25 7.16 13.08
C GLY A 555 -30.69 6.71 11.67
N SER A 556 -29.75 6.29 10.83
CA SER A 556 -30.10 5.87 9.46
C SER A 556 -30.82 4.52 9.46
N LEU A 557 -31.75 4.34 8.51
CA LEU A 557 -32.69 3.22 8.50
C LEU A 557 -32.84 2.57 7.11
N ALA A 558 -32.66 1.24 7.03
CA ALA A 558 -32.89 0.44 5.82
C ALA A 558 -33.19 -1.03 6.16
N ASP A 559 -33.60 -1.86 5.20
CA ASP A 559 -33.73 -3.31 5.45
C ASP A 559 -32.35 -3.99 5.51
N GLN A 560 -31.33 -3.45 4.82
CA GLN A 560 -29.94 -3.93 4.90
C GLN A 560 -28.98 -2.75 4.89
N GLY A 561 -28.03 -2.73 5.85
CA GLY A 561 -27.08 -1.62 5.97
C GLY A 561 -27.81 -0.35 6.37
N GLY A 562 -28.25 -0.26 7.63
CA GLY A 562 -29.05 0.87 8.11
C GLY A 562 -28.40 2.21 7.78
N ALA A 563 -27.07 2.32 7.92
CA ALA A 563 -26.31 3.43 7.34
C ALA A 563 -25.78 3.12 5.94
N VAL A 564 -24.96 2.09 5.79
CA VAL A 564 -24.17 1.83 4.58
C VAL A 564 -24.40 0.41 4.09
N ALA A 565 -24.68 0.25 2.79
CA ALA A 565 -24.76 -1.06 2.14
C ALA A 565 -23.86 -1.13 0.90
N MET A 566 -23.03 -2.17 0.82
CA MET A 566 -22.07 -2.37 -0.26
C MET A 566 -22.25 -3.72 -0.94
N PHE A 567 -22.31 -3.69 -2.28
CA PHE A 567 -22.50 -4.85 -3.13
C PHE A 567 -21.32 -4.99 -4.08
N ALA A 568 -20.52 -6.03 -3.86
CA ALA A 568 -19.28 -6.35 -4.54
C ALA A 568 -18.31 -5.16 -4.66
N PRO A 569 -17.99 -4.44 -3.57
CA PRO A 569 -16.92 -3.47 -3.58
C PRO A 569 -15.60 -4.14 -4.00
N VAL A 570 -14.80 -3.49 -4.84
CA VAL A 570 -13.50 -4.06 -5.24
C VAL A 570 -12.55 -4.05 -4.04
N ALA A 571 -12.45 -2.89 -3.39
CA ALA A 571 -11.73 -2.65 -2.14
C ALA A 571 -12.22 -1.32 -1.56
N ALA A 572 -13.29 -1.34 -0.76
CA ALA A 572 -13.80 -0.13 -0.13
C ALA A 572 -13.06 0.18 1.17
N GLU A 573 -12.92 1.46 1.51
CA GLU A 573 -12.22 1.91 2.72
C GLU A 573 -13.13 2.81 3.54
N ILE A 574 -13.20 2.55 4.84
CA ILE A 574 -13.92 3.38 5.80
C ILE A 574 -12.97 3.68 6.97
N SER A 575 -12.67 4.95 7.21
CA SER A 575 -11.80 5.33 8.33
C SER A 575 -12.38 6.44 9.18
N ASP A 576 -12.00 6.43 10.46
CA ASP A 576 -12.21 7.50 11.43
C ASP A 576 -13.67 7.99 11.49
N SER A 577 -14.62 7.08 11.26
CA SER A 577 -16.03 7.38 11.11
C SER A 577 -16.85 6.84 12.28
N GLU A 578 -17.98 7.50 12.56
CA GLU A 578 -18.89 7.17 13.66
C GLU A 578 -20.23 6.63 13.12
N PHE A 579 -20.68 5.50 13.64
CA PHE A 579 -21.96 4.87 13.31
C PHE A 579 -22.79 4.71 14.59
N LEU A 580 -23.74 5.64 14.77
CA LEU A 580 -24.47 5.84 16.02
C LEU A 580 -25.95 5.53 15.85
N ALA A 581 -26.44 4.53 16.59
CA ALA A 581 -27.86 4.20 16.66
C ALA A 581 -28.55 4.01 15.29
N ASN A 582 -27.84 3.41 14.33
CA ASN A 582 -28.42 3.02 13.05
C ASN A 582 -29.18 1.71 13.23
N ASP A 583 -30.22 1.53 12.41
CA ASP A 583 -31.22 0.47 12.61
C ASP A 583 -31.55 -0.22 11.28
N CYS A 584 -31.95 -1.48 11.38
CA CYS A 584 -32.52 -2.22 10.26
C CYS A 584 -33.98 -2.63 10.50
N THR A 585 -34.84 -2.33 9.54
CA THR A 585 -36.21 -2.85 9.51
C THR A 585 -36.25 -4.33 9.13
N GLU A 586 -37.30 -5.06 9.56
CA GLU A 586 -37.48 -6.50 9.25
C GLU A 586 -37.30 -6.79 7.76
N SER A 587 -36.18 -7.41 7.40
CA SER A 587 -35.83 -7.79 6.05
C SER A 587 -36.43 -9.13 5.65
N ALA A 588 -36.94 -9.22 4.42
CA ALA A 588 -37.42 -10.48 3.85
C ALA A 588 -36.29 -11.50 3.58
N SER A 589 -35.03 -11.06 3.51
CA SER A 589 -33.86 -11.93 3.31
C SER A 589 -33.27 -12.45 4.62
N GLY A 590 -33.57 -11.80 5.76
CA GLY A 590 -32.94 -12.09 7.05
C GLY A 590 -31.43 -11.79 7.11
N GLN A 591 -30.94 -10.98 6.17
CA GLN A 591 -29.54 -10.57 6.06
C GLN A 591 -29.48 -9.07 6.31
N GLU A 592 -29.08 -8.70 7.51
CA GLU A 592 -29.12 -7.33 8.01
C GLU A 592 -27.75 -7.00 8.59
N GLY A 593 -27.39 -5.73 8.59
CA GLY A 593 -26.25 -5.17 9.29
C GLY A 593 -26.65 -3.74 9.65
N ALA A 594 -26.87 -3.47 10.93
CA ALA A 594 -27.57 -2.25 11.36
C ALA A 594 -26.84 -0.96 10.95
N ALA A 595 -25.51 -0.97 11.00
CA ALA A 595 -24.70 0.12 10.46
C ALA A 595 -24.23 -0.21 9.04
N LEU A 596 -23.53 -1.34 8.88
CA LEU A 596 -22.86 -1.69 7.63
C LEU A 596 -23.25 -3.09 7.16
N TYR A 597 -23.60 -3.19 5.87
CA TYR A 597 -23.82 -4.44 5.17
C TYR A 597 -22.86 -4.57 3.98
N VAL A 598 -22.13 -5.69 3.88
CA VAL A 598 -21.21 -5.96 2.77
C VAL A 598 -21.50 -7.32 2.14
N LEU A 599 -21.75 -7.35 0.84
CA LEU A 599 -21.98 -8.58 0.08
C LEU A 599 -20.94 -8.73 -1.04
N GLY A 600 -20.07 -9.74 -0.95
CA GLY A 600 -18.98 -9.96 -1.90
C GLY A 600 -17.85 -8.93 -1.77
N GLY A 601 -16.75 -9.16 -2.48
CA GLY A 601 -15.67 -8.17 -2.57
C GLY A 601 -14.86 -8.01 -1.29
N SER A 602 -14.28 -6.84 -1.08
CA SER A 602 -13.51 -6.53 0.13
C SER A 602 -13.77 -5.13 0.70
N ALA A 603 -13.70 -5.02 2.02
CA ALA A 603 -13.81 -3.76 2.75
C ALA A 603 -12.81 -3.69 3.91
N THR A 604 -12.16 -2.55 4.06
CA THR A 604 -11.24 -2.24 5.15
C THR A 604 -11.82 -1.12 6.02
N LEU A 605 -11.93 -1.38 7.31
CA LEU A 605 -12.41 -0.44 8.31
C LEU A 605 -11.28 -0.13 9.28
N SER A 606 -10.93 1.13 9.46
CA SER A 606 -9.85 1.58 10.36
C SER A 606 -10.29 2.68 11.31
N GLY A 607 -10.07 2.54 12.62
CA GLY A 607 -10.29 3.65 13.57
C GLY A 607 -11.74 4.09 13.72
N ASN A 608 -12.72 3.25 13.36
CA ASN A 608 -14.13 3.61 13.40
C ASN A 608 -14.78 3.27 14.75
N HIS A 609 -15.86 3.99 15.07
CA HIS A 609 -16.66 3.77 16.28
C HIS A 609 -18.11 3.39 15.92
N PHE A 610 -18.56 2.23 16.39
CA PHE A 610 -19.92 1.71 16.18
C PHE A 610 -20.63 1.57 17.52
N GLU A 611 -21.65 2.40 17.76
CA GLU A 611 -22.34 2.45 19.04
C GLU A 611 -23.86 2.35 18.94
N GLY A 612 -24.43 1.43 19.71
CA GLY A 612 -25.88 1.32 19.92
C GLY A 612 -26.68 1.00 18.65
N ASN A 613 -26.07 0.40 17.65
CA ASN A 613 -26.76 -0.03 16.43
C ASN A 613 -27.58 -1.32 16.73
N ASP A 614 -28.76 -1.46 16.12
CA ASP A 614 -29.73 -2.53 16.43
C ASP A 614 -30.32 -3.16 15.16
N THR A 615 -30.59 -4.47 15.18
CA THR A 615 -31.13 -5.22 14.03
C THR A 615 -31.92 -6.45 14.47
N THR A 616 -32.90 -6.84 13.65
CA THR A 616 -33.73 -8.02 13.87
C THR A 616 -33.10 -9.34 13.43
N PHE A 617 -31.94 -9.32 12.76
CA PHE A 617 -31.25 -10.55 12.35
C PHE A 617 -29.78 -10.58 12.79
N HIS A 618 -28.85 -10.36 11.86
CA HIS A 618 -27.44 -10.63 12.07
C HIS A 618 -26.65 -9.32 12.15
N GLY A 619 -25.50 -9.31 12.83
CA GLY A 619 -24.55 -8.20 12.74
C GLY A 619 -25.09 -6.88 13.28
N GLY A 620 -25.18 -6.76 14.60
CA GLY A 620 -25.77 -5.59 15.25
C GLY A 620 -25.07 -4.28 14.94
N ALA A 621 -23.85 -4.31 14.42
CA ALA A 621 -23.23 -3.20 13.69
C ALA A 621 -22.94 -3.60 12.24
N VAL A 622 -22.18 -4.68 12.04
CA VAL A 622 -21.67 -5.07 10.71
C VAL A 622 -22.10 -6.49 10.37
N TYR A 623 -22.60 -6.65 9.15
CA TYR A 623 -22.80 -7.96 8.54
C TYR A 623 -22.09 -8.07 7.20
N ALA A 624 -21.32 -9.14 7.03
CA ALA A 624 -20.61 -9.45 5.80
C ALA A 624 -21.00 -10.84 5.26
N GLU A 625 -21.23 -10.94 3.96
CA GLU A 625 -21.51 -12.21 3.29
C GLU A 625 -20.62 -12.40 2.05
N ASN A 626 -19.90 -13.52 2.02
CA ASN A 626 -18.95 -13.90 0.97
C ASN A 626 -17.95 -12.78 0.63
N ALA A 627 -17.56 -12.00 1.65
CA ALA A 627 -16.70 -10.83 1.53
C ALA A 627 -15.51 -10.95 2.46
N ASP A 628 -14.42 -10.28 2.11
CA ASP A 628 -13.23 -10.15 2.95
C ASP A 628 -13.30 -8.85 3.74
N LEU A 629 -13.31 -8.94 5.07
CA LEU A 629 -13.44 -7.82 5.98
C LEU A 629 -12.18 -7.68 6.82
N THR A 630 -11.51 -6.53 6.70
CA THR A 630 -10.37 -6.15 7.55
C THR A 630 -10.78 -5.05 8.51
N LEU A 631 -10.59 -5.28 9.81
CA LEU A 631 -10.92 -4.35 10.89
C LEU A 631 -9.62 -4.01 11.64
N SER A 632 -9.18 -2.76 11.55
CA SER A 632 -8.02 -2.24 12.29
C SER A 632 -8.47 -1.19 13.32
N ASP A 633 -8.21 -1.42 14.61
CA ASP A 633 -8.45 -0.45 15.67
C ASP A 633 -9.88 0.14 15.69
N ASN A 634 -10.90 -0.71 15.48
CA ASN A 634 -12.30 -0.29 15.53
C ASN A 634 -12.94 -0.63 16.87
N ASP A 635 -13.85 0.22 17.33
CA ASP A 635 -14.59 0.03 18.57
C ASP A 635 -16.06 -0.28 18.29
N PHE A 636 -16.55 -1.38 18.86
CA PHE A 636 -17.93 -1.83 18.79
C PHE A 636 -18.54 -1.86 20.19
N VAL A 637 -19.40 -0.88 20.49
CA VAL A 637 -19.93 -0.65 21.83
C VAL A 637 -21.46 -0.78 21.87
N GLY A 638 -21.96 -1.72 22.67
CA GLY A 638 -23.39 -1.81 22.97
C GLY A 638 -24.29 -2.06 21.76
N ASN A 639 -23.78 -2.68 20.70
CA ASN A 639 -24.57 -3.04 19.52
C ASN A 639 -25.39 -4.30 19.79
N GLN A 640 -26.53 -4.44 19.11
CA GLN A 640 -27.46 -5.52 19.36
C GLN A 640 -27.96 -6.18 18.06
N ALA A 641 -28.04 -7.50 18.06
CA ALA A 641 -28.69 -8.27 17.00
C ALA A 641 -29.68 -9.27 17.61
N GLU A 642 -30.89 -9.37 17.07
CA GLU A 642 -31.85 -10.35 17.59
C GLU A 642 -31.35 -11.79 17.35
N ALA A 643 -30.70 -12.09 16.22
CA ALA A 643 -30.14 -13.41 15.92
C ALA A 643 -28.66 -13.54 16.31
N ARG A 644 -27.71 -13.29 15.39
CA ARG A 644 -26.28 -13.71 15.53
C ARG A 644 -25.33 -12.52 15.39
N GLY A 645 -24.26 -12.50 16.16
CA GLY A 645 -23.21 -11.47 16.07
C GLY A 645 -23.72 -10.12 16.52
N GLY A 646 -23.77 -9.88 17.84
CA GLY A 646 -24.30 -8.63 18.39
C GLY A 646 -23.53 -7.39 17.93
N ALA A 647 -22.26 -7.51 17.59
CA ALA A 647 -21.53 -6.47 16.84
C ALA A 647 -21.31 -6.90 15.39
N VAL A 648 -20.59 -8.00 15.18
CA VAL A 648 -20.15 -8.42 13.84
C VAL A 648 -20.65 -9.83 13.56
N ALA A 649 -21.26 -10.01 12.40
CA ALA A 649 -21.56 -11.33 11.87
C ALA A 649 -21.01 -11.49 10.45
N ILE A 650 -20.34 -12.61 10.17
CA ILE A 650 -19.83 -12.94 8.85
C ILE A 650 -20.28 -14.33 8.39
N GLN A 651 -20.62 -14.44 7.10
CA GLN A 651 -20.98 -15.69 6.42
C GLN A 651 -20.15 -15.88 5.16
N GLY A 652 -19.19 -16.81 5.16
CA GLY A 652 -18.22 -16.98 4.08
C GLY A 652 -17.17 -15.86 4.03
N GLY A 653 -16.16 -16.01 3.16
CA GLY A 653 -15.07 -15.02 3.05
C GLY A 653 -14.08 -15.09 4.21
N SER A 654 -13.55 -13.93 4.63
CA SER A 654 -12.57 -13.83 5.72
C SER A 654 -12.81 -12.63 6.63
N LEU A 655 -12.45 -12.77 7.90
CA LEU A 655 -12.45 -11.71 8.90
C LEU A 655 -11.06 -11.59 9.52
N LEU A 656 -10.41 -10.45 9.28
CA LEU A 656 -9.17 -10.06 9.96
C LEU A 656 -9.48 -8.92 10.92
N VAL A 657 -9.12 -9.08 12.19
CA VAL A 657 -9.22 -8.04 13.23
C VAL A 657 -7.85 -7.81 13.84
N GLN A 658 -7.36 -6.58 13.78
CA GLN A 658 -6.14 -6.13 14.45
C GLN A 658 -6.48 -4.95 15.36
N GLY A 659 -6.26 -5.09 16.66
CA GLY A 659 -6.58 -4.02 17.61
C GLY A 659 -8.08 -3.83 17.84
N GLY A 660 -8.44 -2.74 18.52
CA GLY A 660 -9.83 -2.35 18.78
C GLY A 660 -10.56 -3.19 19.84
N SER A 661 -11.88 -2.99 19.93
CA SER A 661 -12.69 -3.57 21.00
C SER A 661 -14.11 -3.97 20.61
N PHE A 662 -14.62 -5.00 21.28
CA PHE A 662 -16.02 -5.46 21.26
C PHE A 662 -16.56 -5.44 22.68
N VAL A 663 -17.25 -4.37 23.06
CA VAL A 663 -17.67 -4.12 24.45
C VAL A 663 -19.19 -4.06 24.57
N GLY A 664 -19.75 -4.93 25.42
CA GLY A 664 -21.15 -4.86 25.82
C GLY A 664 -22.16 -5.16 24.70
N ASN A 665 -21.74 -5.82 23.62
CA ASN A 665 -22.62 -6.16 22.50
C ASN A 665 -23.49 -7.38 22.84
N ALA A 666 -24.66 -7.47 22.22
CA ALA A 666 -25.65 -8.48 22.57
C ALA A 666 -26.25 -9.20 21.37
N SER A 667 -26.29 -10.53 21.44
CA SER A 667 -27.22 -11.34 20.64
C SER A 667 -28.42 -11.71 21.50
N VAL A 668 -29.66 -11.54 21.01
CA VAL A 668 -30.85 -11.69 21.86
C VAL A 668 -31.37 -13.13 21.91
N THR A 669 -31.37 -13.83 20.76
CA THR A 669 -32.02 -15.15 20.64
C THR A 669 -31.04 -16.28 20.33
N THR A 670 -29.84 -16.00 19.80
CA THR A 670 -28.90 -17.08 19.40
C THR A 670 -27.48 -16.95 20.00
N MET A 671 -26.45 -16.75 19.18
CA MET A 671 -25.04 -17.01 19.48
C MET A 671 -24.15 -15.88 18.96
N GLY A 672 -22.94 -15.74 19.51
CA GLY A 672 -22.01 -14.67 19.14
C GLY A 672 -22.49 -13.33 19.65
N GLY A 673 -22.39 -13.07 20.96
CA GLY A 673 -22.78 -11.78 21.54
C GLY A 673 -21.93 -10.63 21.02
N GLY A 674 -20.62 -10.84 20.86
CA GLY A 674 -19.74 -9.93 20.13
C GLY A 674 -19.67 -10.29 18.66
N VAL A 675 -18.94 -11.37 18.35
CA VAL A 675 -18.64 -11.80 16.98
C VAL A 675 -19.24 -13.17 16.68
N HIS A 676 -19.81 -13.31 15.49
CA HIS A 676 -20.23 -14.59 14.93
C HIS A 676 -19.63 -14.81 13.53
N ALA A 677 -18.97 -15.94 13.31
CA ALA A 677 -18.48 -16.31 11.98
C ALA A 677 -19.01 -17.70 11.56
N PHE A 678 -19.52 -17.78 10.32
CA PHE A 678 -19.95 -19.04 9.71
C PHE A 678 -19.27 -19.24 8.36
N GLY A 679 -18.53 -20.34 8.19
CA GLY A 679 -17.92 -20.65 6.88
C GLY A 679 -16.78 -19.71 6.45
N ALA A 680 -16.20 -18.95 7.39
CA ALA A 680 -15.16 -17.95 7.11
C ALA A 680 -13.83 -18.30 7.80
N ASP A 681 -12.73 -17.80 7.26
CA ASP A 681 -11.43 -17.75 7.94
C ASP A 681 -11.42 -16.56 8.91
N VAL A 682 -10.89 -16.74 10.12
CA VAL A 682 -10.93 -15.70 11.17
C VAL A 682 -9.56 -15.53 11.80
N VAL A 683 -9.08 -14.29 11.80
CA VAL A 683 -7.86 -13.89 12.48
C VAL A 683 -8.18 -12.72 13.40
N MET A 684 -7.87 -12.83 14.69
CA MET A 684 -7.98 -11.73 15.64
C MET A 684 -6.68 -11.58 16.43
N ARG A 685 -6.14 -10.36 16.44
CA ARG A 685 -4.90 -10.02 17.14
C ARG A 685 -5.05 -8.75 17.95
N ASN A 686 -4.60 -8.76 19.20
CA ASN A 686 -4.62 -7.58 20.08
C ASN A 686 -6.04 -7.01 20.28
N VAL A 687 -7.04 -7.87 20.43
CA VAL A 687 -8.45 -7.45 20.51
C VAL A 687 -9.02 -7.63 21.92
N LEU A 688 -9.70 -6.60 22.42
CA LEU A 688 -10.50 -6.69 23.64
C LEU A 688 -11.93 -7.13 23.32
N VAL A 689 -12.40 -8.22 23.94
CA VAL A 689 -13.78 -8.72 23.83
C VAL A 689 -14.37 -8.82 25.23
N SER A 690 -15.11 -7.79 25.65
CA SER A 690 -15.58 -7.66 27.03
C SER A 690 -17.08 -7.45 27.19
N GLY A 691 -17.67 -8.07 28.22
CA GLY A 691 -19.04 -7.78 28.64
C GLY A 691 -20.13 -8.14 27.62
N ASN A 692 -19.80 -8.91 26.58
CA ASN A 692 -20.76 -9.26 25.54
C ASN A 692 -21.73 -10.34 26.03
N VAL A 693 -22.97 -10.29 25.55
CA VAL A 693 -24.07 -11.14 26.03
C VAL A 693 -24.63 -12.00 24.90
N GLY A 694 -24.80 -13.29 25.17
CA GLY A 694 -25.50 -14.20 24.25
C GLY A 694 -26.29 -15.27 25.00
N PRO A 695 -27.51 -15.62 24.60
CA PRO A 695 -28.29 -16.64 25.30
C PRO A 695 -27.72 -18.05 25.09
N SER A 696 -26.92 -18.27 24.04
CA SER A 696 -26.32 -19.56 23.69
C SER A 696 -24.79 -19.52 23.76
N LEU A 697 -24.11 -20.34 22.94
CA LEU A 697 -22.66 -20.49 22.88
C LEU A 697 -21.95 -19.23 22.36
N GLY A 698 -20.73 -19.00 22.84
CA GLY A 698 -19.82 -17.95 22.39
C GLY A 698 -20.40 -16.55 22.60
N ALA A 699 -20.64 -16.13 23.84
CA ALA A 699 -21.11 -14.79 24.12
C ALA A 699 -20.08 -13.73 23.70
N GLY A 700 -18.78 -14.00 23.84
CA GLY A 700 -17.75 -13.20 23.20
C GLY A 700 -17.68 -13.47 21.70
N VAL A 701 -17.14 -14.63 21.33
CA VAL A 701 -16.94 -15.06 19.94
C VAL A 701 -17.52 -16.46 19.71
N PHE A 702 -18.30 -16.61 18.64
CA PHE A 702 -18.80 -17.90 18.18
C PHE A 702 -18.42 -18.19 16.73
N LEU A 703 -17.87 -19.38 16.50
CA LEU A 703 -17.32 -19.84 15.23
C LEU A 703 -17.98 -21.16 14.82
N ASP A 704 -18.48 -21.25 13.59
CA ASP A 704 -19.10 -22.48 13.07
C ASP A 704 -18.71 -22.73 11.61
N SER A 705 -18.38 -23.98 11.32
CA SER A 705 -17.99 -24.44 9.99
C SER A 705 -16.86 -23.61 9.37
N THR A 706 -15.93 -23.11 10.20
CA THR A 706 -14.85 -22.20 9.79
C THR A 706 -13.65 -22.95 9.22
N GLY A 707 -12.86 -22.28 8.38
CA GLY A 707 -11.58 -22.80 7.90
C GLY A 707 -10.49 -22.62 8.96
N ALA A 708 -9.50 -21.78 8.67
CA ALA A 708 -8.44 -21.42 9.58
C ALA A 708 -8.88 -20.35 10.58
N VAL A 709 -8.62 -20.58 11.87
CA VAL A 709 -8.90 -19.64 12.95
C VAL A 709 -7.62 -19.38 13.75
N GLU A 710 -7.27 -18.11 13.90
CA GLU A 710 -6.12 -17.64 14.68
C GLU A 710 -6.58 -16.54 15.65
N LEU A 711 -6.51 -16.81 16.95
CA LEU A 711 -6.77 -15.82 17.99
C LEU A 711 -5.52 -15.67 18.86
N GLU A 712 -4.90 -14.50 18.79
CA GLU A 712 -3.62 -14.23 19.43
C GLU A 712 -3.67 -12.91 20.20
N ASN A 713 -3.04 -12.87 21.37
CA ASN A 713 -2.92 -11.63 22.15
C ASN A 713 -4.28 -10.94 22.40
N CYS A 714 -5.36 -11.71 22.55
CA CYS A 714 -6.69 -11.17 22.80
C CYS A 714 -7.08 -11.33 24.28
N ALA A 715 -8.01 -10.48 24.75
CA ALA A 715 -8.60 -10.57 26.08
C ALA A 715 -10.11 -10.79 25.97
N PHE A 716 -10.59 -11.94 26.44
CA PHE A 716 -12.00 -12.30 26.51
C PHE A 716 -12.46 -12.26 27.97
N VAL A 717 -13.13 -11.18 28.36
CA VAL A 717 -13.41 -10.90 29.79
C VAL A 717 -14.88 -10.60 30.04
N ASP A 718 -15.42 -11.07 31.17
CA ASP A 718 -16.78 -10.72 31.62
C ASP A 718 -17.91 -11.03 30.59
N ASN A 719 -17.67 -11.89 29.60
CA ASN A 719 -18.72 -12.24 28.63
C ASN A 719 -19.74 -13.18 29.28
N VAL A 720 -21.02 -12.98 28.97
CA VAL A 720 -22.13 -13.65 29.64
C VAL A 720 -22.90 -14.53 28.67
N SER A 721 -22.71 -15.84 28.80
CA SER A 721 -23.57 -16.84 28.19
C SER A 721 -24.57 -17.42 29.17
N SER A 722 -25.85 -17.48 28.76
CA SER A 722 -26.89 -18.17 29.54
C SER A 722 -26.89 -19.69 29.37
N ALA A 723 -26.19 -20.19 28.33
CA ALA A 723 -25.98 -21.61 28.12
C ALA A 723 -24.78 -22.09 28.93
N ALA A 724 -24.84 -23.34 29.39
CA ALA A 724 -23.67 -23.97 29.97
C ALA A 724 -22.71 -24.39 28.85
N ASN A 725 -21.45 -23.99 29.02
CA ASN A 725 -20.24 -24.29 28.27
C ASN A 725 -19.97 -23.38 27.04
N MET A 726 -18.73 -22.84 26.96
CA MET A 726 -18.20 -21.95 25.89
C MET A 726 -18.74 -20.51 25.94
N GLY A 727 -18.70 -19.85 27.10
CA GLY A 727 -19.16 -18.47 27.25
C GLY A 727 -18.26 -17.42 26.60
N ALA A 728 -16.94 -17.59 26.66
CA ALA A 728 -15.99 -16.67 26.05
C ALA A 728 -15.83 -16.91 24.54
N VAL A 729 -15.32 -18.08 24.17
CA VAL A 729 -15.06 -18.48 22.77
C VAL A 729 -15.58 -19.89 22.52
N GLY A 730 -16.46 -20.04 21.53
CA GLY A 730 -16.99 -21.33 21.12
C GLY A 730 -16.70 -21.64 19.66
N ILE A 731 -16.24 -22.85 19.36
CA ILE A 731 -16.06 -23.34 17.99
C ILE A 731 -16.76 -24.69 17.77
N LEU A 732 -17.80 -24.72 16.94
CA LEU A 732 -18.58 -25.95 16.76
C LEU A 732 -17.91 -26.93 15.78
N ILE A 733 -17.44 -26.41 14.65
CA ILE A 733 -16.76 -27.16 13.59
C ILE A 733 -15.70 -26.23 12.99
N GLY A 734 -14.43 -26.66 12.98
CA GLY A 734 -13.35 -25.92 12.32
C GLY A 734 -12.20 -26.79 11.82
N ASP A 735 -11.44 -26.29 10.85
CA ASP A 735 -10.28 -27.00 10.30
C ASP A 735 -9.07 -26.86 11.23
N SER A 736 -8.54 -25.65 11.42
CA SER A 736 -7.42 -25.39 12.34
C SER A 736 -7.74 -24.27 13.30
N PHE A 737 -7.35 -24.43 14.56
CA PHE A 737 -7.50 -23.41 15.59
C PHE A 737 -6.18 -23.17 16.31
N LEU A 738 -5.60 -21.99 16.08
CA LEU A 738 -4.48 -21.43 16.82
C LEU A 738 -5.03 -20.50 17.91
N PHE A 739 -4.72 -20.80 19.16
CA PHE A 739 -5.15 -20.02 20.32
C PHE A 739 -3.97 -19.83 21.28
N ARG A 740 -3.38 -18.64 21.27
CA ARG A 740 -2.10 -18.37 21.94
C ARG A 740 -2.02 -16.97 22.53
N ASN A 741 -1.28 -16.82 23.63
CA ASN A 741 -1.04 -15.54 24.29
C ASN A 741 -2.34 -14.80 24.68
N ASN A 742 -3.45 -15.52 24.90
CA ASN A 742 -4.72 -14.90 25.22
C ASN A 742 -4.97 -14.86 26.74
N VAL A 743 -5.82 -13.92 27.16
CA VAL A 743 -6.43 -13.89 28.48
C VAL A 743 -7.92 -14.23 28.36
N VAL A 744 -8.39 -15.21 29.12
CA VAL A 744 -9.80 -15.61 29.18
C VAL A 744 -10.24 -15.64 30.63
N ALA A 745 -10.92 -14.60 31.09
CA ALA A 745 -11.21 -14.41 32.51
C ALA A 745 -12.65 -14.01 32.81
N ASP A 746 -13.16 -14.48 33.95
CA ASP A 746 -14.41 -14.00 34.55
C ASP A 746 -15.66 -14.17 33.66
N ASN A 747 -15.59 -15.03 32.64
CA ASN A 747 -16.71 -15.28 31.73
C ASN A 747 -17.76 -16.19 32.38
N GLN A 748 -19.04 -15.86 32.18
CA GLN A 748 -20.17 -16.69 32.61
C GLN A 748 -20.59 -17.63 31.49
N GLY A 749 -20.89 -18.88 31.84
CA GLY A 749 -21.21 -19.92 30.87
C GLY A 749 -19.99 -20.68 30.33
N GLY A 750 -18.77 -20.36 30.75
CA GLY A 750 -17.55 -21.10 30.42
C GLY A 750 -16.49 -20.24 29.72
N GLY A 751 -15.25 -20.74 29.68
CA GLY A 751 -14.15 -20.12 28.96
C GLY A 751 -14.22 -20.50 27.49
N ILE A 752 -13.33 -21.40 27.06
CA ILE A 752 -13.19 -21.80 25.67
C ILE A 752 -13.64 -23.24 25.43
N GLY A 753 -14.08 -23.55 24.21
CA GLY A 753 -14.28 -24.94 23.84
C GLY A 753 -14.76 -25.17 22.42
N GLY A 754 -14.67 -26.42 21.97
CA GLY A 754 -15.11 -26.77 20.64
C GLY A 754 -14.63 -28.08 20.04
N VAL A 755 -14.83 -28.24 18.74
CA VAL A 755 -14.36 -29.38 17.94
C VAL A 755 -13.65 -28.88 16.70
N VAL A 756 -12.37 -29.25 16.55
CA VAL A 756 -11.51 -28.87 15.43
C VAL A 756 -10.68 -30.05 14.94
N THR A 757 -10.23 -29.99 13.68
CA THR A 757 -9.36 -31.04 13.12
C THR A 757 -7.93 -30.90 13.64
N THR A 758 -7.40 -29.67 13.67
CA THR A 758 -6.06 -29.35 14.18
C THR A 758 -6.17 -28.30 15.29
N LEU A 759 -5.69 -28.64 16.48
CA LEU A 759 -5.67 -27.74 17.64
C LEU A 759 -4.23 -27.37 17.99
N ASN A 760 -3.92 -26.07 17.97
CA ASN A 760 -2.70 -25.50 18.52
C ASN A 760 -3.08 -24.49 19.61
N LEU A 761 -3.01 -24.94 20.86
CA LEU A 761 -3.44 -24.18 22.02
C LEU A 761 -2.34 -24.24 23.07
N ASP A 762 -1.69 -23.11 23.34
CA ASP A 762 -0.66 -23.00 24.37
C ASP A 762 -0.42 -21.53 24.75
N TYR A 763 0.23 -21.32 25.90
CA TYR A 763 0.57 -19.98 26.42
C TYR A 763 -0.64 -19.06 26.66
N ASN A 764 -1.71 -19.58 27.25
CA ASN A 764 -2.90 -18.78 27.60
C ASN A 764 -3.08 -18.64 29.11
N LEU A 765 -3.65 -17.51 29.55
CA LEU A 765 -4.10 -17.29 30.92
C LEU A 765 -5.61 -17.48 30.98
N ILE A 766 -6.09 -18.55 31.64
CA ILE A 766 -7.52 -18.87 31.72
C ILE A 766 -7.96 -19.00 33.18
N TRP A 767 -8.87 -18.11 33.61
CA TRP A 767 -9.22 -17.94 35.02
C TRP A 767 -10.71 -17.66 35.28
N ASN A 768 -11.26 -18.29 36.32
CA ASN A 768 -12.58 -17.98 36.87
C ASN A 768 -13.76 -18.03 35.87
N ASN A 769 -13.72 -18.92 34.88
CA ASN A 769 -14.82 -19.07 33.92
C ASN A 769 -15.84 -20.16 34.32
N GLY A 770 -15.67 -20.76 35.49
CA GLY A 770 -16.38 -21.96 35.94
C GLY A 770 -15.92 -23.24 35.24
N VAL A 771 -16.04 -23.31 33.92
CA VAL A 771 -15.45 -24.36 33.06
C VAL A 771 -14.51 -23.70 32.07
N ASP A 772 -13.21 -23.80 32.31
CA ASP A 772 -12.19 -23.11 31.50
C ASP A 772 -12.03 -23.72 30.10
N TYR A 773 -12.05 -25.05 30.00
CA TYR A 773 -11.92 -25.78 28.74
C TYR A 773 -13.05 -26.79 28.59
N LEU A 774 -13.80 -26.70 27.48
CA LEU A 774 -14.74 -27.75 27.06
C LEU A 774 -14.24 -28.41 25.76
N LEU A 775 -14.10 -29.74 25.78
CA LEU A 775 -13.62 -30.57 24.65
C LEU A 775 -12.18 -30.29 24.18
N PHE A 776 -11.54 -29.26 24.71
CA PHE A 776 -10.11 -29.02 24.57
C PHE A 776 -9.34 -29.50 25.80
N THR A 777 -8.05 -29.75 25.59
CA THR A 777 -7.08 -29.97 26.66
C THR A 777 -6.23 -28.71 26.83
N PRO A 778 -5.95 -28.28 28.07
CA PRO A 778 -5.03 -27.17 28.31
C PRO A 778 -3.68 -27.40 27.65
N GLY A 779 -3.08 -26.30 27.18
CA GLY A 779 -1.68 -26.26 26.76
C GLY A 779 -0.73 -26.54 27.93
N ILE A 780 0.52 -26.88 27.62
CA ILE A 780 1.51 -27.21 28.64
C ILE A 780 2.05 -25.96 29.37
N HIS A 781 1.95 -24.79 28.74
CA HIS A 781 2.36 -23.50 29.26
C HIS A 781 1.17 -22.62 29.66
N ASP A 782 -0.07 -23.11 29.51
CA ASP A 782 -1.24 -22.42 30.01
C ASP A 782 -1.17 -22.24 31.54
N ILE A 783 -1.64 -21.09 32.01
CA ILE A 783 -1.70 -20.75 33.43
C ILE A 783 -3.13 -20.44 33.86
N SER A 784 -3.50 -20.88 35.05
CA SER A 784 -4.82 -20.61 35.64
C SER A 784 -4.64 -19.89 36.97
N VAL A 785 -4.55 -18.57 36.85
CA VAL A 785 -4.32 -17.61 37.94
C VAL A 785 -5.01 -16.30 37.59
N GLU A 786 -5.35 -15.52 38.60
CA GLU A 786 -5.99 -14.22 38.42
C GLU A 786 -5.13 -13.29 37.54
N PRO A 787 -5.68 -12.70 36.45
CA PRO A 787 -4.91 -11.86 35.52
C PRO A 787 -4.34 -10.60 36.14
N LEU A 788 -5.01 -9.99 37.13
CA LEU A 788 -4.68 -8.68 37.71
C LEU A 788 -4.63 -7.56 36.66
N TYR A 789 -5.76 -6.87 36.47
CA TYR A 789 -5.90 -5.76 35.54
C TYR A 789 -5.58 -4.40 36.16
N VAL A 790 -5.28 -3.40 35.31
CA VAL A 790 -5.05 -2.00 35.72
C VAL A 790 -6.30 -1.41 36.37
N ASP A 791 -7.46 -1.47 35.69
CA ASP A 791 -8.75 -1.03 36.22
C ASP A 791 -9.93 -1.74 35.53
N ALA A 792 -10.15 -3.01 35.89
CA ALA A 792 -11.28 -3.79 35.37
C ALA A 792 -12.65 -3.13 35.64
N GLY A 793 -12.79 -2.37 36.74
CA GLY A 793 -14.03 -1.66 37.07
C GLY A 793 -14.31 -0.45 36.17
N GLY A 794 -13.26 0.10 35.56
CA GLY A 794 -13.31 1.17 34.55
C GLY A 794 -13.28 0.67 33.11
N GLY A 795 -13.20 -0.65 32.88
CA GLY A 795 -13.09 -1.26 31.54
C GLY A 795 -11.66 -1.34 30.99
N ASP A 796 -10.65 -1.02 31.79
CA ASP A 796 -9.23 -1.16 31.41
C ASP A 796 -8.71 -2.54 31.83
N TYR A 797 -8.68 -3.44 30.84
CA TYR A 797 -8.21 -4.81 30.97
C TYR A 797 -6.73 -4.98 30.59
N GLY A 798 -5.94 -3.90 30.56
CA GLY A 798 -4.48 -4.01 30.50
C GLY A 798 -3.93 -4.72 31.74
N LEU A 799 -2.81 -5.43 31.60
CA LEU A 799 -2.18 -6.14 32.72
C LEU A 799 -1.52 -5.16 33.70
N ALA A 800 -1.84 -5.28 34.99
CA ALA A 800 -1.25 -4.45 36.03
C ALA A 800 0.21 -4.86 36.33
N LEU A 801 0.97 -3.94 36.94
CA LEU A 801 2.30 -4.23 37.48
C LEU A 801 2.22 -5.44 38.45
N HIS A 802 2.95 -6.52 38.11
CA HIS A 802 2.95 -7.84 38.79
C HIS A 802 1.84 -8.81 38.39
N SER A 803 1.13 -8.55 37.29
CA SER A 803 0.28 -9.56 36.68
C SER A 803 1.10 -10.82 36.37
N PRO A 804 0.54 -12.02 36.62
CA PRO A 804 1.18 -13.27 36.23
C PRO A 804 1.19 -13.51 34.72
N GLY A 805 0.48 -12.71 33.92
CA GLY A 805 0.51 -12.75 32.46
C GLY A 805 1.71 -12.03 31.84
N LEU A 806 2.42 -11.18 32.61
CA LEU A 806 3.58 -10.43 32.15
C LEU A 806 4.80 -11.33 31.91
N ASP A 807 5.46 -11.15 30.78
CA ASP A 807 6.58 -11.92 30.24
C ASP A 807 6.32 -13.43 30.21
N ARG A 808 5.06 -13.87 30.05
CA ARG A 808 4.66 -15.29 30.16
C ARG A 808 4.14 -15.94 28.90
N GLY A 809 3.85 -15.18 27.86
CA GLY A 809 3.52 -15.66 26.53
C GLY A 809 4.65 -16.47 25.87
N ASP A 810 4.36 -16.90 24.65
CA ASP A 810 5.25 -17.69 23.80
C ASP A 810 6.60 -16.99 23.64
N PRO A 811 7.74 -17.65 23.89
CA PRO A 811 9.06 -17.03 23.76
C PRO A 811 9.51 -16.78 22.31
N ASP A 812 8.74 -17.19 21.29
CA ASP A 812 9.08 -16.91 19.90
C ASP A 812 9.05 -15.40 19.61
N ALA A 813 10.17 -14.89 19.10
CA ALA A 813 10.34 -13.48 18.76
C ALA A 813 9.41 -13.03 17.62
N ALA A 814 8.91 -13.96 16.80
CA ALA A 814 7.89 -13.69 15.79
C ALA A 814 6.53 -13.30 16.38
N CYS A 815 6.37 -13.45 17.70
CA CYS A 815 5.11 -13.24 18.40
C CYS A 815 5.16 -12.02 19.33
N ASN A 816 6.30 -11.29 19.34
CA ASN A 816 6.57 -10.09 20.14
C ASN A 816 5.42 -9.10 20.12
N ASP A 817 4.93 -8.73 21.31
CA ASP A 817 3.99 -7.64 21.51
C ASP A 817 4.68 -6.26 21.41
N VAL A 818 3.88 -5.21 21.60
CA VAL A 818 4.21 -3.82 21.24
C VAL A 818 5.41 -3.25 22.03
N ASP A 819 5.75 -3.82 23.20
CA ASP A 819 6.84 -3.31 24.04
C ASP A 819 8.21 -3.97 23.80
N ALA A 820 8.27 -4.95 22.89
CA ALA A 820 9.46 -5.71 22.51
C ALA A 820 10.17 -6.44 23.67
N SER A 821 9.47 -6.68 24.78
CA SER A 821 9.87 -7.58 25.85
C SER A 821 9.55 -9.04 25.47
N ARG A 822 9.55 -9.97 26.44
CA ARG A 822 9.03 -11.30 26.15
C ARG A 822 7.50 -11.18 26.16
N ASN A 823 6.85 -11.79 25.18
CA ASN A 823 5.39 -11.75 25.04
C ASN A 823 4.60 -11.83 26.35
N ASP A 824 3.67 -10.89 26.49
CA ASP A 824 2.61 -10.88 27.47
C ASP A 824 1.41 -11.70 26.97
N MET A 825 0.55 -12.12 27.90
CA MET A 825 -0.74 -12.72 27.57
C MET A 825 -1.83 -11.64 27.62
N GLY A 826 -2.61 -11.48 26.55
CA GLY A 826 -3.68 -10.49 26.43
C GLY A 826 -3.35 -9.35 25.46
N VAL A 827 -4.15 -8.27 25.50
CA VAL A 827 -4.16 -7.16 24.52
C VAL A 827 -3.04 -6.14 24.76
N CYS A 828 -2.75 -5.84 26.02
CA CYS A 828 -1.80 -4.80 26.39
C CYS A 828 -0.76 -5.41 27.33
N GLY A 829 0.50 -5.34 26.90
CA GLY A 829 1.62 -5.58 27.79
C GLY A 829 1.66 -4.54 28.92
N GLY A 830 2.22 -4.92 30.06
CA GLY A 830 2.30 -4.05 31.24
C GLY A 830 3.14 -2.77 31.00
N PRO A 831 3.13 -1.82 31.96
CA PRO A 831 3.95 -0.60 31.89
C PRO A 831 5.46 -0.83 32.05
#